data_AF-A0A8T2H049-F1
#
_entry.id   AF-A0A8T2H049-F1
#
_cell.length_a   1.000
_cell.length_b   1.000
_cell.length_c   1.000
_cell.angle_alpha   90.00
_cell.angle_beta   90.00
_cell.angle_gamma   90.00
#
_symmetry.space_group_name_H-M   'P 1'
#
loop_
_entity.id
_entity.type
_entity.pdbx_description
1 polymer ?
#
loop_
_entity_poly.entity_id
_entity_poly.type
_entity_poly.pdbx_seq_one_letter_code
_entity_poly.pdbx_strand_id
1 'polypeptide(L)'
;MRFLVTIRGVSMAKAIRVVLLCLSVLWVVPKECACRSNFSRNSSSTSSLPPLSQRPSSVNVGALFTYDSFIGKAAKPAFKAAMDDVNADQTVLKGIKLNIVFQDSNCSGFIGTMGALQLMENKVVAAIGPQSSGIAHMISYVANELHVPLLSFGATDPTLSSLQYPYFLRTTQNDYFQMHAIADFLSYSGWRQVIAIFVDDECGRNGISVLGDVLAKKRSRISYKAAITPGADSSSIKDLLVSVNLMESRVFVVHVNPDSGLNVFSVAKSLGMMGSGYVWIATDWLPTVMDSMEHVDSDTMDFLQGVVAFRHYTIESSVKRQFIARWKNLSPNDGFNSYAMYAYDSVWLVARALDVFFRENNKITFSNDPNLHKTNGSTIQLSALSVFNEGEKFMKIILGMNHTGVTGPIQFDSDRNRVNPAYEVLNLEGTGPRTVGYWSNHSGLSVVHPETLYSKPPNTSTANQRLHGIIWPGEVTKPPRGWVFPNNGKPLRIGVPNRVSYTDYVSKDKNPPGVRGYCIDVFEAAIELLPYPVPRTYILYGDGKRNPSYDNLVNEVVADNFDVAVGDITIVTNRTRYVDFTQPFIESGLVVVAPVKEAKSSPWSFLKPFTIEMWAVTGAFFLFVGAMVWILEHRFNQEFRGPPRRQLITIFWLVSQFWTPSLSLPLNLIVLLLFIVTGLASQRCSSLIGRTR
;
A
#
# COMPACT_ATOMS: atom_id res chain seq x y z
N MET A 1 10.70 39.51 18.79
CA MET A 1 10.80 40.97 19.03
C MET A 1 11.57 41.60 17.87
N ARG A 2 11.29 42.88 17.58
CA ARG A 2 11.54 43.66 16.34
C ARG A 2 13.01 44.12 16.10
N PHE A 3 13.36 44.15 14.79
CA PHE A 3 14.16 45.13 13.99
C PHE A 3 15.62 45.54 14.29
N LEU A 4 16.46 45.54 13.22
CA LEU A 4 17.20 46.65 12.51
C LEU A 4 18.54 46.09 11.95
N VAL A 5 18.84 45.95 10.64
CA VAL A 5 19.02 46.87 9.48
C VAL A 5 20.18 47.88 9.62
N THR A 6 21.23 47.72 8.78
CA THR A 6 21.80 48.70 7.79
C THR A 6 23.10 48.13 7.19
N ILE A 7 23.22 47.78 5.89
CA ILE A 7 23.33 48.55 4.61
C ILE A 7 24.69 49.25 4.39
N ARG A 8 25.38 48.88 3.29
CA ARG A 8 25.88 49.71 2.14
C ARG A 8 27.05 48.98 1.46
N GLY A 9 27.22 48.96 0.13
CA GLY A 9 26.51 49.56 -1.00
C GLY A 9 27.07 48.94 -2.31
N VAL A 10 26.27 48.78 -3.37
CA VAL A 10 26.05 49.76 -4.48
C VAL A 10 27.23 49.70 -5.47
N SER A 11 27.10 49.51 -6.79
CA SER A 11 26.14 50.10 -7.74
C SER A 11 26.16 49.44 -9.13
N MET A 12 24.98 49.42 -9.79
CA MET A 12 24.66 49.84 -11.19
C MET A 12 25.45 49.27 -12.40
N ALA A 13 24.87 49.04 -13.59
CA ALA A 13 23.58 49.46 -14.16
C ALA A 13 23.26 48.67 -15.47
N LYS A 14 21.95 48.55 -15.74
CA LYS A 14 21.18 48.78 -17.00
C LYS A 14 21.95 48.72 -18.35
N ALA A 15 21.39 48.34 -19.50
CA ALA A 15 20.14 47.83 -20.04
C ALA A 15 20.31 47.85 -21.58
N ILE A 16 19.33 47.34 -22.33
CA ILE A 16 19.00 47.67 -23.76
C ILE A 16 19.53 46.72 -24.87
N ARG A 17 18.58 45.87 -25.32
CA ARG A 17 18.03 45.68 -26.69
C ARG A 17 18.84 45.05 -27.84
N VAL A 18 18.19 44.01 -28.40
CA VAL A 18 17.76 43.84 -29.82
C VAL A 18 18.85 43.50 -30.84
N VAL A 19 18.61 42.42 -31.60
CA VAL A 19 18.65 42.32 -33.08
C VAL A 19 19.04 40.89 -33.56
N LEU A 20 18.22 40.33 -34.47
CA LEU A 20 18.40 39.16 -35.36
C LEU A 20 18.29 37.74 -34.71
N LEU A 21 17.57 36.75 -35.25
CA LEU A 21 17.09 36.51 -36.62
C LEU A 21 15.93 35.48 -36.60
N CYS A 22 14.90 35.73 -37.42
CA CYS A 22 13.77 34.84 -37.71
C CYS A 22 14.11 33.78 -38.78
N LEU A 23 13.15 32.85 -38.95
CA LEU A 23 12.91 31.90 -40.05
C LEU A 23 13.57 30.53 -39.84
N SER A 24 12.91 29.38 -39.96
CA SER A 24 11.54 29.05 -40.39
C SER A 24 11.39 27.52 -40.40
N VAL A 25 10.14 27.01 -40.26
CA VAL A 25 9.68 25.69 -40.79
C VAL A 25 10.15 24.47 -39.94
N LEU A 26 9.37 23.47 -39.51
CA LEU A 26 8.07 22.91 -39.90
C LEU A 26 7.41 22.23 -38.68
N TRP A 27 6.08 22.24 -38.70
CA TRP A 27 5.16 21.49 -37.83
C TRP A 27 5.36 19.97 -37.89
N VAL A 28 5.28 19.26 -36.75
CA VAL A 28 4.50 18.00 -36.60
C VAL A 28 4.10 17.85 -35.12
N VAL A 29 2.80 17.95 -34.84
CA VAL A 29 2.15 17.45 -33.62
C VAL A 29 1.32 16.24 -34.06
N PRO A 30 1.48 15.03 -33.50
CA PRO A 30 0.56 13.95 -33.79
C PRO A 30 -0.67 14.08 -32.89
N LYS A 31 -1.78 14.52 -33.50
CA LYS A 31 -3.13 14.24 -33.02
C LYS A 31 -3.60 12.90 -33.61
N GLU A 32 -4.17 12.09 -32.72
CA GLU A 32 -5.21 11.08 -32.94
C GLU A 32 -5.00 9.99 -34.02
N CYS A 33 -4.96 8.75 -33.55
CA CYS A 33 -5.60 7.64 -34.25
C CYS A 33 -6.62 7.01 -33.29
N ALA A 34 -7.73 7.72 -33.06
CA ALA A 34 -8.94 7.16 -32.48
C ALA A 34 -9.82 6.69 -33.64
N CYS A 35 -9.70 5.43 -34.02
CA CYS A 35 -10.68 4.77 -34.88
C CYS A 35 -11.99 4.59 -34.09
N ARG A 36 -12.77 5.67 -34.01
CA ARG A 36 -14.17 5.63 -33.61
C ARG A 36 -14.97 5.48 -34.90
N SER A 37 -15.30 4.24 -35.27
CA SER A 37 -16.30 4.01 -36.32
C SER A 37 -17.65 4.50 -35.81
N ASN A 38 -18.02 5.70 -36.24
CA ASN A 38 -19.36 6.24 -36.05
C ASN A 38 -20.34 5.35 -36.84
N PHE A 39 -21.03 4.46 -36.13
CA PHE A 39 -22.24 3.82 -36.64
C PHE A 39 -23.32 4.91 -36.72
N SER A 40 -23.48 5.51 -37.90
CA SER A 40 -24.52 6.48 -38.18
C SER A 40 -25.89 5.83 -38.00
N ARG A 41 -26.71 6.36 -37.08
CA ARG A 41 -28.15 6.13 -37.05
C ARG A 41 -28.76 6.74 -38.33
N ASN A 42 -29.00 5.92 -39.34
CA ASN A 42 -30.06 6.21 -40.30
C ASN A 42 -31.36 5.61 -39.76
N SER A 43 -32.23 6.48 -39.26
CA SER A 43 -33.64 6.19 -39.06
C SER A 43 -34.34 6.05 -40.41
N SER A 44 -35.32 5.15 -40.44
CA SER A 44 -36.32 4.89 -41.50
C SER A 44 -35.83 4.31 -42.82
N SER A 45 -35.52 3.01 -42.80
CA SER A 45 -35.94 2.10 -43.87
C SER A 45 -36.51 0.84 -43.23
N THR A 46 -37.82 0.62 -43.37
CA THR A 46 -38.47 -0.66 -43.08
C THR A 46 -37.86 -1.74 -43.97
N SER A 47 -36.82 -2.42 -43.47
CA SER A 47 -36.27 -3.61 -44.11
C SER A 47 -37.20 -4.77 -43.81
N SER A 48 -38.05 -5.11 -44.78
CA SER A 48 -38.85 -6.33 -44.76
C SER A 48 -37.96 -7.57 -44.60
N LEU A 49 -38.37 -8.50 -43.75
CA LEU A 49 -37.72 -9.80 -43.59
C LEU A 49 -37.57 -10.49 -44.97
N PRO A 50 -36.43 -11.15 -45.26
CA PRO A 50 -36.28 -11.93 -46.49
C PRO A 50 -37.36 -13.03 -46.62
N PRO A 51 -37.65 -13.51 -47.85
CA PRO A 51 -38.61 -14.59 -48.07
C PRO A 51 -38.29 -15.81 -47.21
N LEU A 52 -39.32 -16.43 -46.61
CA LEU A 52 -39.22 -17.61 -45.75
C LEU A 52 -38.45 -18.79 -46.38
N SER A 53 -38.30 -18.83 -47.71
CA SER A 53 -37.64 -19.92 -48.46
C SER A 53 -36.11 -19.97 -48.34
N GLN A 54 -35.45 -18.97 -47.74
CA GLN A 54 -33.98 -18.94 -47.56
C GLN A 54 -33.51 -19.11 -46.11
N ARG A 55 -34.42 -19.31 -45.16
CA ARG A 55 -34.10 -19.47 -43.73
C ARG A 55 -34.09 -20.94 -43.32
N PRO A 56 -33.16 -21.37 -42.44
CA PRO A 56 -33.19 -22.73 -41.92
C PRO A 56 -34.44 -22.94 -41.06
N SER A 57 -35.02 -24.14 -41.09
CA SER A 57 -36.17 -24.50 -40.24
C SER A 57 -35.80 -24.61 -38.76
N SER A 58 -34.54 -24.94 -38.47
CA SER A 58 -34.00 -25.01 -37.11
C SER A 58 -32.51 -24.65 -37.07
N VAL A 59 -32.06 -24.18 -35.90
CA VAL A 59 -30.65 -23.86 -35.64
C VAL A 59 -30.22 -24.54 -34.35
N ASN A 60 -29.05 -25.18 -34.36
CA ASN A 60 -28.46 -25.83 -33.20
C ASN A 60 -27.52 -24.88 -32.46
N VAL A 61 -27.73 -24.76 -31.15
CA VAL A 61 -26.81 -24.13 -30.20
C VAL A 61 -26.34 -25.20 -29.24
N GLY A 62 -25.05 -25.19 -28.91
CA GLY A 62 -24.50 -26.12 -27.95
C GLY A 62 -24.56 -25.58 -26.53
N ALA A 63 -24.80 -26.43 -25.54
CA ALA A 63 -24.65 -26.12 -24.13
C ALA A 63 -23.77 -27.19 -23.47
N LEU A 64 -22.65 -26.78 -22.88
CA LEU A 64 -21.70 -27.68 -22.21
C LEU A 64 -21.34 -27.16 -20.84
N PHE A 65 -21.71 -27.88 -19.79
CA PHE A 65 -21.44 -27.52 -18.40
C PHE A 65 -21.66 -28.74 -17.49
N THR A 66 -21.25 -28.66 -16.22
CA THR A 66 -21.44 -29.78 -15.27
C THR A 66 -22.85 -29.76 -14.73
N TYR A 67 -23.62 -30.83 -14.90
CA TYR A 67 -25.00 -30.87 -14.37
C TYR A 67 -25.06 -30.99 -12.85
N ASP A 68 -24.29 -31.90 -12.26
CA ASP A 68 -24.29 -32.12 -10.81
C ASP A 68 -23.36 -31.15 -10.09
N SER A 69 -23.78 -29.90 -10.00
CA SER A 69 -23.07 -28.83 -9.26
C SER A 69 -24.08 -27.75 -8.84
N PHE A 70 -23.73 -26.90 -7.88
CA PHE A 70 -24.59 -25.77 -7.47
C PHE A 70 -24.97 -24.88 -8.66
N ILE A 71 -24.00 -24.57 -9.53
CA ILE A 71 -24.23 -23.76 -10.73
C ILE A 71 -25.05 -24.53 -11.77
N GLY A 72 -24.71 -25.78 -12.04
CA GLY A 72 -25.32 -26.61 -13.07
C GLY A 72 -26.77 -26.97 -12.84
N LYS A 73 -27.13 -27.29 -11.59
CA LYS A 73 -28.50 -27.59 -11.17
C LYS A 73 -29.43 -26.41 -11.42
N ALA A 74 -28.93 -25.18 -11.21
CA ALA A 74 -29.67 -23.96 -11.51
C ALA A 74 -29.59 -23.58 -13.01
N ALA A 75 -28.47 -23.84 -13.70
CA ALA A 75 -28.32 -23.45 -15.10
C ALA A 75 -29.20 -24.29 -16.06
N LYS A 76 -29.30 -25.61 -15.86
CA LYS A 76 -30.00 -26.50 -16.80
C LYS A 76 -31.49 -26.20 -16.98
N PRO A 77 -32.29 -25.96 -15.91
CA PRO A 77 -33.67 -25.51 -16.06
C PRO A 77 -33.75 -24.13 -16.74
N ALA A 78 -32.81 -23.23 -16.46
CA ALA A 78 -32.75 -21.91 -17.06
C ALA A 78 -32.51 -21.97 -18.58
N PHE A 79 -31.61 -22.85 -19.05
CA PHE A 79 -31.40 -23.10 -20.49
C PHE A 79 -32.68 -23.58 -21.18
N LYS A 80 -33.38 -24.53 -20.57
CA LYS A 80 -34.65 -25.06 -21.11
C LYS A 80 -35.72 -23.97 -21.16
N ALA A 81 -35.90 -23.24 -20.07
CA ALA A 81 -36.86 -22.13 -20.02
C ALA A 81 -36.56 -21.06 -21.07
N ALA A 82 -35.29 -20.70 -21.28
CA ALA A 82 -34.92 -19.74 -22.31
C ALA A 82 -35.19 -20.27 -23.72
N MET A 83 -34.89 -21.54 -24.00
CA MET A 83 -35.19 -22.18 -25.28
C MET A 83 -36.70 -22.18 -25.58
N ASP A 84 -37.52 -22.52 -24.58
CA ASP A 84 -38.97 -22.57 -24.71
C ASP A 84 -39.54 -21.15 -24.93
N ASP A 85 -39.09 -20.16 -24.15
CA ASP A 85 -39.52 -18.77 -24.29
C ASP A 85 -39.12 -18.18 -25.65
N VAL A 86 -37.89 -18.43 -26.12
CA VAL A 86 -37.42 -17.97 -27.44
C VAL A 86 -38.26 -18.59 -28.55
N ASN A 87 -38.56 -19.89 -28.48
CA ASN A 87 -39.37 -20.58 -29.49
C ASN A 87 -40.85 -20.15 -29.46
N ALA A 88 -41.34 -19.67 -28.33
CA ALA A 88 -42.70 -19.12 -28.19
C ALA A 88 -42.81 -17.65 -28.67
N ASP A 89 -41.71 -16.90 -28.66
CA ASP A 89 -41.67 -15.50 -29.05
C ASP A 89 -41.80 -15.32 -30.58
N GLN A 90 -42.82 -14.58 -31.02
CA GLN A 90 -43.08 -14.33 -32.44
C GLN A 90 -42.21 -13.19 -33.03
N THR A 91 -41.46 -12.48 -32.20
CA THR A 91 -40.65 -11.30 -32.56
C THR A 91 -39.17 -11.64 -32.81
N VAL A 92 -38.70 -12.76 -32.28
CA VAL A 92 -37.31 -13.23 -32.40
C VAL A 92 -37.32 -14.58 -33.11
N LEU A 93 -36.42 -14.79 -34.09
CA LEU A 93 -36.27 -16.06 -34.82
C LEU A 93 -37.57 -16.58 -35.44
N LYS A 94 -38.43 -15.68 -35.92
CA LYS A 94 -39.73 -16.05 -36.49
C LYS A 94 -39.60 -17.10 -37.60
N GLY A 95 -40.20 -18.28 -37.37
CA GLY A 95 -40.19 -19.42 -38.29
C GLY A 95 -38.95 -20.31 -38.21
N ILE A 96 -38.04 -20.06 -37.26
CA ILE A 96 -36.82 -20.83 -37.03
C ILE A 96 -36.87 -21.40 -35.61
N LYS A 97 -36.80 -22.72 -35.47
CA LYS A 97 -36.76 -23.37 -34.16
C LYS A 97 -35.34 -23.37 -33.59
N LEU A 98 -35.14 -22.80 -32.40
CA LEU A 98 -33.91 -22.92 -31.64
C LEU A 98 -33.86 -24.28 -30.94
N ASN A 99 -32.80 -25.03 -31.18
CA ASN A 99 -32.53 -26.33 -30.55
C ASN A 99 -31.23 -26.25 -29.74
N ILE A 100 -31.26 -26.70 -28.49
CA ILE A 100 -30.07 -26.75 -27.62
C ILE A 100 -29.58 -28.20 -27.49
N VAL A 101 -28.35 -28.45 -27.93
CA VAL A 101 -27.66 -29.73 -27.74
C VAL A 101 -26.91 -29.68 -26.42
N PHE A 102 -27.20 -30.61 -25.51
CA PHE A 102 -26.70 -30.60 -24.15
C PHE A 102 -25.58 -31.63 -23.94
N GLN A 103 -24.46 -31.21 -23.36
CA GLN A 103 -23.34 -32.09 -22.99
C GLN A 103 -22.90 -31.86 -21.54
N ASP A 104 -22.72 -32.95 -20.79
CA ASP A 104 -22.27 -32.88 -19.40
C ASP A 104 -20.74 -32.96 -19.33
N SER A 105 -20.12 -31.98 -18.67
CA SER A 105 -18.67 -32.01 -18.47
C SER A 105 -18.22 -32.79 -17.23
N ASN A 106 -19.12 -33.16 -16.33
CA ASN A 106 -18.83 -33.90 -15.10
C ASN A 106 -17.63 -33.36 -14.29
N CYS A 107 -17.50 -32.03 -14.22
CA CYS A 107 -16.38 -31.31 -13.59
C CYS A 107 -14.97 -31.73 -14.04
N SER A 108 -14.83 -32.36 -15.21
CA SER A 108 -13.55 -32.84 -15.73
C SER A 108 -13.16 -32.09 -17.00
N GLY A 109 -11.93 -31.56 -17.05
CA GLY A 109 -11.38 -30.94 -18.25
C GLY A 109 -11.32 -31.92 -19.44
N PHE A 110 -11.01 -33.19 -19.18
CA PHE A 110 -10.97 -34.22 -20.21
C PHE A 110 -12.37 -34.54 -20.76
N ILE A 111 -13.33 -34.85 -19.89
CA ILE A 111 -14.72 -35.14 -20.31
C ILE A 111 -15.35 -33.92 -20.95
N GLY A 112 -15.12 -32.71 -20.42
CA GLY A 112 -15.57 -31.46 -21.02
C GLY A 112 -14.98 -31.23 -22.41
N THR A 113 -13.73 -31.60 -22.66
CA THR A 113 -13.13 -31.50 -24.00
C THR A 113 -13.77 -32.50 -24.98
N MET A 114 -13.98 -33.75 -24.55
CA MET A 114 -14.67 -34.76 -25.38
C MET A 114 -16.12 -34.36 -25.67
N GLY A 115 -16.84 -33.86 -24.66
CA GLY A 115 -18.18 -33.31 -24.81
C GLY A 115 -18.20 -32.14 -25.77
N ALA A 116 -17.18 -31.27 -25.77
CA ALA A 116 -17.09 -30.15 -26.71
C ALA A 116 -16.93 -30.64 -28.15
N LEU A 117 -16.09 -31.64 -28.41
CA LEU A 117 -15.96 -32.22 -29.75
C LEU A 117 -17.30 -32.81 -30.22
N GLN A 118 -17.97 -33.60 -29.38
CA GLN A 118 -19.29 -34.15 -29.67
C GLN A 118 -20.35 -33.06 -29.90
N LEU A 119 -20.26 -31.94 -29.18
CA LEU A 119 -21.13 -30.78 -29.36
C LEU A 119 -20.95 -30.17 -30.74
N MET A 120 -19.69 -30.01 -31.17
CA MET A 120 -19.33 -29.39 -32.44
C MET A 120 -19.67 -30.26 -33.66
N GLU A 121 -19.67 -31.59 -33.52
CA GLU A 121 -20.17 -32.53 -34.55
C GLU A 121 -21.65 -32.25 -34.92
N ASN A 122 -22.43 -31.63 -34.04
CA ASN A 122 -23.84 -31.29 -34.28
C ASN A 122 -24.05 -29.97 -35.05
N LYS A 123 -22.98 -29.41 -35.65
CA LYS A 123 -23.03 -28.16 -36.45
C LYS A 123 -23.68 -27.02 -35.68
N VAL A 124 -23.20 -26.80 -34.45
CA VAL A 124 -23.69 -25.71 -33.59
C VAL A 124 -23.14 -24.37 -34.08
N VAL A 125 -23.97 -23.32 -34.02
CA VAL A 125 -23.57 -21.96 -34.44
C VAL A 125 -22.98 -21.13 -33.30
N ALA A 126 -23.17 -21.59 -32.07
CA ALA A 126 -22.57 -21.06 -30.85
C ALA A 126 -22.55 -22.17 -29.80
N ALA A 127 -21.60 -22.11 -28.88
CA ALA A 127 -21.55 -22.94 -27.69
C ALA A 127 -21.70 -22.05 -26.45
N ILE A 128 -22.56 -22.44 -25.51
CA ILE A 128 -22.80 -21.73 -24.25
C ILE A 128 -22.30 -22.60 -23.10
N GLY A 129 -21.46 -22.02 -22.23
CA GLY A 129 -20.69 -22.72 -21.21
C GLY A 129 -19.18 -22.73 -21.54
N PRO A 130 -18.35 -23.41 -20.73
CA PRO A 130 -18.69 -24.07 -19.48
C PRO A 130 -18.70 -23.10 -18.30
N GLN A 131 -19.15 -23.57 -17.15
CA GLN A 131 -19.08 -22.82 -15.90
C GLN A 131 -17.68 -22.87 -15.24
N SER A 132 -16.86 -23.88 -15.56
CA SER A 132 -15.51 -24.01 -14.99
C SER A 132 -14.48 -23.33 -15.90
N SER A 133 -13.66 -22.46 -15.33
CA SER A 133 -12.58 -21.77 -16.05
C SER A 133 -11.55 -22.74 -16.65
N GLY A 134 -11.17 -23.79 -15.93
CA GLY A 134 -10.23 -24.80 -16.45
C GLY A 134 -10.78 -25.51 -17.71
N ILE A 135 -12.07 -25.86 -17.70
CA ILE A 135 -12.72 -26.46 -18.88
C ILE A 135 -12.83 -25.43 -20.01
N ALA A 136 -13.13 -24.17 -19.69
CA ALA A 136 -13.23 -23.10 -20.67
C ALA A 136 -11.91 -22.89 -21.43
N HIS A 137 -10.76 -22.92 -20.73
CA HIS A 137 -9.44 -22.85 -21.35
C HIS A 137 -9.23 -23.97 -22.38
N MET A 138 -9.58 -25.20 -22.02
CA MET A 138 -9.40 -26.36 -22.90
C MET A 138 -10.28 -26.28 -24.15
N ILE A 139 -11.57 -26.00 -23.98
CA ILE A 139 -12.51 -26.01 -25.10
C ILE A 139 -12.44 -24.73 -25.96
N SER A 140 -11.82 -23.66 -25.46
CA SER A 140 -11.55 -22.46 -26.26
C SER A 140 -10.64 -22.75 -27.45
N TYR A 141 -9.71 -23.71 -27.34
CA TYR A 141 -8.90 -24.14 -28.49
C TYR A 141 -9.76 -24.81 -29.57
N VAL A 142 -10.73 -25.63 -29.18
CA VAL A 142 -11.67 -26.27 -30.11
C VAL A 142 -12.57 -25.22 -30.77
N ALA A 143 -13.11 -24.28 -29.98
CA ALA A 143 -13.94 -23.19 -30.46
C ALA A 143 -13.18 -22.28 -31.45
N ASN A 144 -11.90 -22.01 -31.18
CA ASN A 144 -11.04 -21.25 -32.06
C ASN A 144 -10.78 -21.96 -33.39
N GLU A 145 -10.47 -23.25 -33.38
CA GLU A 145 -10.22 -24.00 -34.62
C GLU A 145 -11.47 -24.03 -35.50
N LEU A 146 -12.65 -24.23 -34.89
CA LEU A 146 -13.91 -24.36 -35.62
C LEU A 146 -14.65 -23.04 -35.84
N HIS A 147 -14.05 -21.91 -35.42
CA HIS A 147 -14.63 -20.57 -35.48
C HIS A 147 -16.03 -20.45 -34.83
N VAL A 148 -16.29 -21.23 -33.78
CA VAL A 148 -17.59 -21.22 -33.09
C VAL A 148 -17.53 -20.27 -31.90
N PRO A 149 -18.37 -19.23 -31.81
CA PRO A 149 -18.46 -18.39 -30.62
C PRO A 149 -18.76 -19.19 -29.36
N LEU A 150 -17.92 -19.04 -28.34
CA LEU A 150 -18.01 -19.69 -27.05
C LEU A 150 -18.38 -18.68 -25.96
N LEU A 151 -19.61 -18.75 -25.49
CA LEU A 151 -20.18 -17.82 -24.51
C LEU A 151 -20.23 -18.47 -23.13
N SER A 152 -19.35 -18.08 -22.22
CA SER A 152 -19.37 -18.62 -20.86
C SER A 152 -20.19 -17.77 -19.91
N PHE A 153 -21.18 -18.41 -19.27
CA PHE A 153 -22.00 -17.83 -18.21
C PHE A 153 -21.40 -18.02 -16.81
N GLY A 154 -20.30 -18.75 -16.65
CA GLY A 154 -19.75 -19.10 -15.34
C GLY A 154 -18.23 -19.13 -15.20
N ALA A 155 -17.46 -19.17 -16.30
CA ALA A 155 -16.01 -19.16 -16.24
C ALA A 155 -15.49 -17.74 -15.99
N THR A 156 -15.07 -17.45 -14.76
CA THR A 156 -14.72 -16.11 -14.28
C THR A 156 -13.24 -15.74 -14.46
N ASP A 157 -12.38 -16.68 -14.85
CA ASP A 157 -10.91 -16.47 -14.92
C ASP A 157 -10.50 -15.33 -15.86
N PRO A 158 -9.69 -14.36 -15.39
CA PRO A 158 -9.31 -13.19 -16.16
C PRO A 158 -8.54 -13.48 -17.45
N THR A 159 -7.79 -14.59 -17.50
CA THR A 159 -6.91 -14.93 -18.62
C THR A 159 -7.66 -15.45 -19.85
N LEU A 160 -8.94 -15.83 -19.72
CA LEU A 160 -9.81 -16.19 -20.85
C LEU A 160 -10.11 -15.01 -21.79
N SER A 161 -9.91 -13.76 -21.34
CA SER A 161 -9.99 -12.57 -22.20
C SER A 161 -8.74 -12.36 -23.08
N SER A 162 -7.73 -13.24 -22.97
CA SER A 162 -6.51 -13.18 -23.78
C SER A 162 -6.78 -13.15 -25.28
N LEU A 163 -5.86 -12.54 -26.05
CA LEU A 163 -5.88 -12.56 -27.52
C LEU A 163 -5.79 -13.97 -28.09
N GLN A 164 -5.33 -14.95 -27.29
CA GLN A 164 -5.30 -16.36 -27.65
C GLN A 164 -6.70 -16.96 -27.85
N TYR A 165 -7.75 -16.36 -27.27
CA TYR A 165 -9.13 -16.88 -27.31
C TYR A 165 -10.08 -15.87 -27.98
N PRO A 166 -9.93 -15.61 -29.30
CA PRO A 166 -10.75 -14.62 -30.01
C PRO A 166 -12.24 -14.99 -30.08
N TYR A 167 -12.57 -16.28 -30.02
CA TYR A 167 -13.96 -16.76 -30.03
C TYR A 167 -14.56 -16.92 -28.63
N PHE A 168 -13.84 -16.59 -27.56
CA PHE A 168 -14.37 -16.62 -26.20
C PHE A 168 -15.00 -15.27 -25.82
N LEU A 169 -16.20 -15.32 -25.25
CA LEU A 169 -16.95 -14.20 -24.68
C LEU A 169 -17.47 -14.59 -23.30
N ARG A 170 -17.43 -13.66 -22.34
CA ARG A 170 -18.00 -13.86 -21.01
C ARG A 170 -19.33 -13.13 -20.85
N THR A 171 -20.38 -13.87 -20.49
CA THR A 171 -21.72 -13.32 -20.21
C THR A 171 -21.99 -13.06 -18.72
N THR A 172 -21.06 -13.46 -17.85
CA THR A 172 -21.01 -13.13 -16.41
C THR A 172 -19.95 -12.06 -16.09
N GLN A 173 -19.73 -11.75 -14.81
CA GLN A 173 -18.62 -10.89 -14.38
C GLN A 173 -17.32 -11.69 -14.25
N ASN A 174 -16.18 -11.00 -14.26
CA ASN A 174 -14.84 -11.61 -14.26
C ASN A 174 -14.15 -11.38 -12.91
N ASP A 175 -13.40 -12.38 -12.43
CA ASP A 175 -12.62 -12.31 -11.18
C ASP A 175 -11.65 -11.14 -11.15
N TYR A 176 -11.20 -10.64 -12.32
CA TYR A 176 -10.43 -9.40 -12.39
C TYR A 176 -11.09 -8.29 -11.55
N PHE A 177 -12.37 -8.02 -11.78
CA PHE A 177 -13.10 -6.96 -11.10
C PHE A 177 -13.46 -7.34 -9.66
N GLN A 178 -13.73 -8.61 -9.40
CA GLN A 178 -13.98 -9.09 -8.04
C GLN A 178 -12.75 -8.89 -7.13
N MET A 179 -11.55 -9.17 -7.63
CA MET A 179 -10.31 -8.98 -6.88
C MET A 179 -10.00 -7.50 -6.66
N HIS A 180 -10.37 -6.62 -7.59
CA HIS A 180 -10.36 -5.17 -7.35
C HIS A 180 -11.35 -4.76 -6.26
N ALA A 181 -12.55 -5.32 -6.25
CA ALA A 181 -13.56 -5.07 -5.21
C ALA A 181 -13.06 -5.47 -3.82
N ILE A 182 -12.46 -6.66 -3.71
CA ILE A 182 -11.86 -7.16 -2.47
C ILE A 182 -10.66 -6.30 -2.05
N ALA A 183 -9.78 -5.92 -2.98
CA ALA A 183 -8.64 -5.06 -2.65
C ALA A 183 -9.05 -3.65 -2.19
N ASP A 184 -10.11 -3.08 -2.78
CA ASP A 184 -10.71 -1.83 -2.32
C ASP A 184 -11.30 -1.98 -0.92
N PHE A 185 -12.01 -3.07 -0.66
CA PHE A 185 -12.56 -3.39 0.67
C PHE A 185 -11.49 -3.57 1.75
N LEU A 186 -10.42 -4.30 1.45
CA LEU A 186 -9.28 -4.47 2.35
C LEU A 186 -8.61 -3.12 2.67
N SER A 187 -8.45 -2.27 1.65
CA SER A 187 -7.86 -0.93 1.80
C SER A 187 -8.76 0.01 2.59
N TYR A 188 -10.08 -0.03 2.34
CA TYR A 188 -11.09 0.70 3.11
C TYR A 188 -11.06 0.31 4.60
N SER A 189 -10.83 -0.96 4.89
CA SER A 189 -10.77 -1.50 6.25
C SER A 189 -9.40 -1.30 6.93
N GLY A 190 -8.39 -0.81 6.19
CA GLY A 190 -7.06 -0.49 6.72
C GLY A 190 -6.09 -1.68 6.85
N TRP A 191 -6.46 -2.86 6.34
CA TRP A 191 -5.59 -4.04 6.41
C TRP A 191 -4.60 -4.08 5.25
N ARG A 192 -3.32 -4.28 5.58
CA ARG A 192 -2.21 -4.27 4.60
C ARG A 192 -1.63 -5.63 4.27
N GLN A 193 -1.88 -6.64 5.10
CA GLN A 193 -1.38 -8.00 4.92
C GLN A 193 -2.52 -9.00 5.02
N VAL A 194 -2.66 -9.86 4.03
CA VAL A 194 -3.75 -10.86 3.96
C VAL A 194 -3.20 -12.23 3.59
N ILE A 195 -3.92 -13.27 3.99
CA ILE A 195 -3.68 -14.64 3.57
C ILE A 195 -4.72 -14.99 2.52
N ALA A 196 -4.27 -15.48 1.37
CA ALA A 196 -5.14 -15.94 0.29
C ALA A 196 -5.26 -17.45 0.36
N ILE A 197 -6.46 -17.97 0.59
CA ILE A 197 -6.80 -19.39 0.51
C ILE A 197 -7.51 -19.62 -0.81
N PHE A 198 -6.98 -20.50 -1.66
CA PHE A 198 -7.52 -20.70 -3.00
C PHE A 198 -7.39 -22.15 -3.47
N VAL A 199 -8.24 -22.53 -4.42
CA VAL A 199 -8.13 -23.83 -5.09
C VAL A 199 -7.01 -23.78 -6.13
N ASP A 200 -6.15 -24.80 -6.19
CA ASP A 200 -5.00 -24.85 -7.10
C ASP A 200 -5.40 -25.28 -8.53
N ASP A 201 -6.31 -24.51 -9.13
CA ASP A 201 -6.70 -24.60 -10.55
C ASP A 201 -6.38 -23.28 -11.28
N GLU A 202 -6.73 -23.20 -12.57
CA GLU A 202 -6.54 -21.98 -13.36
C GLU A 202 -7.25 -20.78 -12.72
N CYS A 203 -8.50 -20.95 -12.31
CA CYS A 203 -9.34 -19.92 -11.73
C CYS A 203 -8.72 -19.35 -10.45
N GLY A 204 -8.41 -20.23 -9.51
CA GLY A 204 -7.86 -19.84 -8.21
C GLY A 204 -6.49 -19.19 -8.32
N ARG A 205 -5.57 -19.76 -9.11
CA ARG A 205 -4.23 -19.18 -9.29
C ARG A 205 -4.28 -17.80 -9.96
N ASN A 206 -5.05 -17.67 -11.03
CA ASN A 206 -5.13 -16.44 -11.80
C ASN A 206 -5.88 -15.33 -11.03
N GLY A 207 -6.96 -15.67 -10.31
CA GLY A 207 -7.65 -14.75 -9.41
C GLY A 207 -6.73 -14.22 -8.30
N ILE A 208 -6.01 -15.10 -7.60
CA ILE A 208 -5.06 -14.69 -6.55
C ILE A 208 -3.85 -13.93 -7.11
N SER A 209 -3.45 -14.19 -8.35
CA SER A 209 -2.44 -13.38 -9.05
C SER A 209 -2.93 -11.93 -9.22
N VAL A 210 -4.15 -11.74 -9.73
CA VAL A 210 -4.73 -10.39 -9.86
C VAL A 210 -4.86 -9.70 -8.51
N LEU A 211 -5.33 -10.39 -7.47
CA LEU A 211 -5.41 -9.83 -6.13
C LEU A 211 -4.05 -9.33 -5.64
N GLY A 212 -2.99 -10.11 -5.87
CA GLY A 212 -1.61 -9.73 -5.52
C GLY A 212 -1.18 -8.43 -6.20
N ASP A 213 -1.43 -8.30 -7.50
CA ASP A 213 -1.07 -7.12 -8.29
C ASP A 213 -1.83 -5.86 -7.84
N VAL A 214 -3.12 -6.00 -7.55
CA VAL A 214 -3.96 -4.87 -7.10
C VAL A 214 -3.59 -4.44 -5.69
N LEU A 215 -3.32 -5.39 -4.78
CA LEU A 215 -2.86 -5.08 -3.43
C LEU A 215 -1.50 -4.37 -3.45
N ALA A 216 -0.57 -4.81 -4.30
CA ALA A 216 0.74 -4.18 -4.45
C ALA A 216 0.62 -2.69 -4.84
N LYS A 217 -0.27 -2.37 -5.79
CA LYS A 217 -0.58 -0.97 -6.18
C LYS A 217 -1.10 -0.12 -5.01
N LYS A 218 -1.74 -0.75 -4.02
CA LYS A 218 -2.28 -0.13 -2.80
C LYS A 218 -1.33 -0.24 -1.60
N ARG A 219 -0.05 -0.58 -1.81
CA ARG A 219 0.97 -0.77 -0.75
C ARG A 219 0.55 -1.81 0.30
N SER A 220 -0.19 -2.81 -0.15
CA SER A 220 -0.61 -3.98 0.62
C SER A 220 -0.05 -5.24 -0.05
N ARG A 221 -0.05 -6.38 0.64
CA ARG A 221 0.48 -7.62 0.09
C ARG A 221 -0.28 -8.85 0.58
N ILE A 222 -0.21 -9.91 -0.22
CA ILE A 222 -0.55 -11.25 0.24
C ILE A 222 0.66 -11.78 1.01
N SER A 223 0.54 -11.96 2.33
CA SER A 223 1.62 -12.48 3.17
C SER A 223 1.85 -13.96 2.97
N TYR A 224 0.80 -14.70 2.59
CA TYR A 224 0.89 -16.12 2.26
C TYR A 224 -0.22 -16.56 1.30
N LYS A 225 0.14 -17.44 0.37
CA LYS A 225 -0.74 -18.05 -0.63
C LYS A 225 -0.94 -19.52 -0.24
N ALA A 226 -2.09 -19.83 0.32
CA ALA A 226 -2.50 -21.14 0.80
C ALA A 226 -3.31 -21.87 -0.28
N ALA A 227 -2.65 -22.79 -0.99
CA ALA A 227 -3.27 -23.56 -2.06
C ALA A 227 -3.98 -24.82 -1.52
N ILE A 228 -5.18 -25.11 -2.03
CA ILE A 228 -5.97 -26.31 -1.75
C ILE A 228 -6.10 -27.10 -3.05
N THR A 229 -5.72 -28.37 -3.03
CA THR A 229 -5.93 -29.26 -4.18
C THR A 229 -7.43 -29.39 -4.50
N PRO A 230 -7.87 -29.36 -5.77
CA PRO A 230 -9.26 -29.65 -6.12
C PRO A 230 -9.74 -30.96 -5.50
N GLY A 231 -10.86 -30.92 -4.77
CA GLY A 231 -11.41 -32.11 -4.08
C GLY A 231 -10.64 -32.52 -2.81
N ALA A 232 -9.83 -31.64 -2.22
CA ALA A 232 -9.14 -31.90 -0.97
C ALA A 232 -10.10 -32.33 0.16
N ASP A 233 -9.64 -33.30 0.95
CA ASP A 233 -10.37 -33.80 2.11
C ASP A 233 -10.23 -32.87 3.33
N SER A 234 -11.06 -33.07 4.33
CA SER A 234 -11.06 -32.24 5.54
C SER A 234 -9.74 -32.31 6.32
N SER A 235 -8.97 -33.41 6.19
CA SER A 235 -7.66 -33.54 6.84
C SER A 235 -6.63 -32.61 6.22
N SER A 236 -6.51 -32.59 4.89
CA SER A 236 -5.62 -31.68 4.16
C SER A 236 -5.99 -30.21 4.39
N ILE A 237 -7.29 -29.89 4.43
CA ILE A 237 -7.78 -28.53 4.74
C ILE A 237 -7.42 -28.14 6.18
N LYS A 238 -7.54 -29.07 7.14
CA LYS A 238 -7.17 -28.83 8.53
C LYS A 238 -5.69 -28.51 8.68
N ASP A 239 -4.82 -29.30 8.05
CA ASP A 239 -3.37 -29.08 8.11
C ASP A 239 -2.99 -27.72 7.51
N LEU A 240 -3.61 -27.35 6.38
CA LEU A 240 -3.44 -26.04 5.78
C LEU A 240 -3.90 -24.92 6.71
N LEU A 241 -5.10 -25.05 7.30
CA LEU A 241 -5.66 -24.04 8.22
C LEU A 241 -4.82 -23.88 9.49
N VAL A 242 -4.28 -24.97 10.04
CA VAL A 242 -3.33 -24.92 11.15
C VAL A 242 -2.08 -24.14 10.74
N SER A 243 -1.52 -24.39 9.55
CA SER A 243 -0.32 -23.70 9.07
C SER A 243 -0.52 -22.19 8.93
N VAL A 244 -1.65 -21.74 8.37
CA VAL A 244 -1.95 -20.32 8.20
C VAL A 244 -2.31 -19.63 9.51
N ASN A 245 -2.87 -20.38 10.47
CA ASN A 245 -3.16 -19.83 11.81
C ASN A 245 -1.89 -19.52 12.62
N LEU A 246 -0.76 -20.13 12.28
CA LEU A 246 0.54 -19.81 12.90
C LEU A 246 1.15 -18.48 12.40
N MET A 247 0.58 -17.88 11.36
CA MET A 247 1.07 -16.62 10.76
C MET A 247 0.54 -15.39 11.51
N GLU A 248 1.03 -14.20 11.17
CA GLU A 248 0.63 -12.94 11.83
C GLU A 248 -0.75 -12.46 11.39
N SER A 249 -1.05 -12.57 10.10
CA SER A 249 -2.31 -12.07 9.55
C SER A 249 -3.49 -12.91 10.04
N ARG A 250 -4.60 -12.23 10.30
CA ARG A 250 -5.91 -12.81 10.63
C ARG A 250 -6.98 -12.44 9.61
N VAL A 251 -6.56 -11.92 8.46
CA VAL A 251 -7.43 -11.58 7.33
C VAL A 251 -7.26 -12.62 6.24
N PHE A 252 -8.32 -13.39 6.00
CA PHE A 252 -8.34 -14.49 5.05
C PHE A 252 -9.26 -14.16 3.88
N VAL A 253 -8.72 -14.21 2.66
CA VAL A 253 -9.49 -14.15 1.41
C VAL A 253 -9.63 -15.57 0.89
N VAL A 254 -10.86 -16.06 0.75
CA VAL A 254 -11.19 -17.44 0.37
C VAL A 254 -11.79 -17.46 -1.03
N HIS A 255 -10.95 -17.81 -2.01
CA HIS A 255 -11.30 -17.90 -3.42
C HIS A 255 -11.21 -19.36 -3.91
N VAL A 256 -12.31 -20.09 -3.70
CA VAL A 256 -12.40 -21.54 -3.96
C VAL A 256 -13.67 -21.84 -4.76
N ASN A 257 -13.81 -23.09 -5.20
CA ASN A 257 -15.03 -23.54 -5.87
C ASN A 257 -16.17 -23.77 -4.85
N PRO A 258 -17.45 -23.58 -5.25
CA PRO A 258 -18.63 -23.81 -4.41
C PRO A 258 -18.61 -25.13 -3.63
N ASP A 259 -18.09 -26.19 -4.24
CA ASP A 259 -18.13 -27.56 -3.71
C ASP A 259 -17.16 -27.78 -2.52
N SER A 260 -16.10 -26.97 -2.41
CA SER A 260 -15.08 -27.13 -1.36
C SER A 260 -15.18 -26.06 -0.27
N GLY A 261 -15.83 -24.93 -0.55
CA GLY A 261 -15.77 -23.75 0.31
C GLY A 261 -16.44 -23.88 1.67
N LEU A 262 -17.58 -24.59 1.77
CA LEU A 262 -18.23 -24.81 3.08
C LEU A 262 -17.36 -25.66 4.02
N ASN A 263 -16.61 -26.63 3.47
CA ASN A 263 -15.71 -27.46 4.26
C ASN A 263 -14.58 -26.63 4.90
N VAL A 264 -14.05 -25.61 4.18
CA VAL A 264 -13.05 -24.68 4.73
C VAL A 264 -13.57 -23.98 5.98
N PHE A 265 -14.80 -23.45 5.95
CA PHE A 265 -15.38 -22.75 7.10
C PHE A 265 -15.76 -23.69 8.25
N SER A 266 -16.29 -24.88 7.94
CA SER A 266 -16.57 -25.90 8.95
C SER A 266 -15.29 -26.30 9.72
N VAL A 267 -14.20 -26.57 9.00
CA VAL A 267 -12.90 -26.88 9.62
C VAL A 267 -12.35 -25.65 10.37
N ALA A 268 -12.46 -24.44 9.82
CA ALA A 268 -12.06 -23.21 10.49
C ALA A 268 -12.79 -23.01 11.83
N LYS A 269 -14.10 -23.31 11.89
CA LYS A 269 -14.86 -23.27 13.14
C LYS A 269 -14.36 -24.32 14.14
N SER A 270 -14.10 -25.55 13.70
CA SER A 270 -13.55 -26.61 14.56
C SER A 270 -12.18 -26.25 15.16
N LEU A 271 -11.40 -25.41 14.47
CA LEU A 271 -10.11 -24.89 14.92
C LEU A 271 -10.22 -23.58 15.72
N GLY A 272 -11.43 -23.08 15.99
CA GLY A 272 -11.65 -21.82 16.71
C GLY A 272 -11.27 -20.57 15.91
N MET A 273 -11.13 -20.67 14.59
CA MET A 273 -10.76 -19.57 13.70
C MET A 273 -11.95 -18.69 13.27
N MET A 274 -13.15 -18.95 13.81
CA MET A 274 -14.35 -18.13 13.62
C MET A 274 -14.65 -17.24 14.84
N GLY A 275 -13.65 -17.02 15.70
CA GLY A 275 -13.75 -16.17 16.89
C GLY A 275 -13.38 -14.70 16.65
N SER A 276 -13.42 -13.90 17.71
CA SER A 276 -13.02 -12.49 17.69
C SER A 276 -11.56 -12.33 17.25
N GLY A 277 -11.30 -11.37 16.37
CA GLY A 277 -9.97 -11.08 15.81
C GLY A 277 -9.75 -11.61 14.38
N TYR A 278 -10.55 -12.58 13.94
CA TYR A 278 -10.50 -13.14 12.59
C TYR A 278 -11.38 -12.36 11.62
N VAL A 279 -10.95 -12.30 10.37
CA VAL A 279 -11.67 -11.68 9.26
C VAL A 279 -11.68 -12.66 8.09
N TRP A 280 -12.86 -12.98 7.61
CA TRP A 280 -13.06 -13.90 6.50
C TRP A 280 -13.80 -13.22 5.36
N ILE A 281 -13.21 -13.25 4.18
CA ILE A 281 -13.74 -12.65 2.96
C ILE A 281 -13.87 -13.75 1.92
N ALA A 282 -15.08 -14.11 1.54
CA ALA A 282 -15.35 -15.08 0.48
C ALA A 282 -15.67 -14.38 -0.85
N THR A 283 -15.34 -15.04 -1.95
CA THR A 283 -15.80 -14.60 -3.27
C THR A 283 -17.24 -15.02 -3.55
N ASP A 284 -17.71 -14.86 -4.78
CA ASP A 284 -19.08 -15.13 -5.24
C ASP A 284 -19.53 -16.59 -5.12
N TRP A 285 -18.59 -17.53 -4.91
CA TRP A 285 -18.94 -18.93 -4.66
C TRP A 285 -19.85 -19.08 -3.44
N LEU A 286 -19.62 -18.32 -2.36
CA LEU A 286 -20.37 -18.48 -1.12
C LEU A 286 -21.83 -18.00 -1.27
N PRO A 287 -22.09 -16.78 -1.79
CA PRO A 287 -23.46 -16.37 -2.10
C PRO A 287 -24.14 -17.30 -3.10
N THR A 288 -23.41 -17.88 -4.06
CA THR A 288 -23.97 -18.85 -5.02
C THR A 288 -24.46 -20.11 -4.33
N VAL A 289 -23.68 -20.66 -3.38
CA VAL A 289 -24.09 -21.81 -2.57
C VAL A 289 -25.32 -21.45 -1.73
N MET A 290 -25.29 -20.31 -1.05
CA MET A 290 -26.40 -19.86 -0.19
C MET A 290 -27.70 -19.65 -0.96
N ASP A 291 -27.66 -18.98 -2.12
CA ASP A 291 -28.85 -18.74 -2.94
C ASP A 291 -29.44 -20.07 -3.47
N SER A 292 -28.58 -21.06 -3.72
CA SER A 292 -29.00 -22.39 -4.16
C SER A 292 -29.65 -23.24 -3.06
N MET A 293 -29.55 -22.83 -1.79
CA MET A 293 -30.18 -23.52 -0.67
C MET A 293 -31.56 -22.90 -0.40
N GLU A 294 -32.62 -23.72 -0.34
CA GLU A 294 -33.97 -23.22 -0.05
C GLU A 294 -34.07 -22.68 1.39
N HIS A 295 -33.41 -23.38 2.33
CA HIS A 295 -33.22 -22.95 3.71
C HIS A 295 -31.76 -23.20 4.07
N VAL A 296 -31.06 -22.17 4.53
CA VAL A 296 -29.74 -22.36 5.13
C VAL A 296 -29.97 -22.86 6.55
N ASP A 297 -29.50 -24.06 6.85
CA ASP A 297 -29.65 -24.65 8.17
C ASP A 297 -28.85 -23.86 9.23
N SER A 298 -29.29 -23.97 10.48
CA SER A 298 -28.67 -23.23 11.59
C SER A 298 -27.20 -23.63 11.80
N ASP A 299 -26.82 -24.88 11.51
CA ASP A 299 -25.46 -25.36 11.71
C ASP A 299 -24.52 -24.75 10.66
N THR A 300 -24.99 -24.60 9.43
CA THR A 300 -24.28 -23.90 8.35
C THR A 300 -24.10 -22.41 8.65
N MET A 301 -25.15 -21.74 9.13
CA MET A 301 -25.03 -20.32 9.52
C MET A 301 -24.09 -20.12 10.70
N ASP A 302 -24.03 -21.07 11.64
CA ASP A 302 -23.19 -21.01 12.82
C ASP A 302 -21.69 -20.89 12.48
N PHE A 303 -21.19 -21.57 11.45
CA PHE A 303 -19.80 -21.43 10.98
C PHE A 303 -19.58 -20.35 9.90
N LEU A 304 -20.62 -19.65 9.46
CA LEU A 304 -20.54 -18.55 8.51
C LEU A 304 -20.74 -17.17 9.15
N GLN A 305 -21.08 -17.12 10.44
CA GLN A 305 -21.32 -15.89 11.17
C GLN A 305 -20.15 -14.90 11.05
N GLY A 306 -20.44 -13.71 10.55
CA GLY A 306 -19.49 -12.61 10.38
C GLY A 306 -18.61 -12.69 9.13
N VAL A 307 -18.81 -13.67 8.26
CA VAL A 307 -18.14 -13.72 6.95
C VAL A 307 -18.65 -12.59 6.06
N VAL A 308 -17.74 -11.94 5.33
CA VAL A 308 -18.07 -10.98 4.27
C VAL A 308 -17.95 -11.67 2.93
N ALA A 309 -18.91 -11.49 2.03
CA ALA A 309 -18.92 -12.12 0.72
C ALA A 309 -19.27 -11.15 -0.40
N PHE A 310 -18.80 -11.43 -1.61
CA PHE A 310 -19.04 -10.59 -2.80
C PHE A 310 -19.95 -11.31 -3.78
N ARG A 311 -21.20 -10.85 -3.94
CA ARG A 311 -22.15 -11.41 -4.91
C ARG A 311 -22.15 -10.59 -6.20
N HIS A 312 -22.31 -11.25 -7.34
CA HIS A 312 -22.53 -10.56 -8.62
C HIS A 312 -23.77 -9.65 -8.57
N TYR A 313 -23.60 -8.36 -8.84
CA TYR A 313 -24.74 -7.44 -8.86
C TYR A 313 -25.58 -7.62 -10.11
N THR A 314 -26.89 -7.82 -9.92
CA THR A 314 -27.88 -7.88 -11.01
C THR A 314 -29.01 -6.91 -10.71
N ILE A 315 -29.28 -6.00 -11.64
CA ILE A 315 -30.24 -4.91 -11.45
C ILE A 315 -31.63 -5.44 -11.18
N GLU A 316 -32.30 -4.85 -10.19
CA GLU A 316 -33.68 -5.21 -9.87
C GLU A 316 -34.65 -4.69 -10.94
N SER A 317 -35.41 -5.59 -11.55
CA SER A 317 -36.31 -5.25 -12.67
C SER A 317 -37.61 -6.07 -12.62
N SER A 318 -38.65 -5.61 -13.32
CA SER A 318 -39.89 -6.38 -13.45
C SER A 318 -39.65 -7.75 -14.11
N VAL A 319 -38.77 -7.80 -15.12
CA VAL A 319 -38.39 -9.03 -15.83
C VAL A 319 -37.71 -10.01 -14.87
N LYS A 320 -36.78 -9.54 -14.03
CA LYS A 320 -36.13 -10.34 -12.99
C LYS A 320 -37.13 -10.91 -11.99
N ARG A 321 -38.04 -10.07 -11.47
CA ARG A 321 -39.08 -10.52 -10.52
C ARG A 321 -40.02 -11.56 -11.12
N GLN A 322 -40.42 -11.39 -12.38
CA GLN A 322 -41.25 -12.37 -13.09
C GLN A 322 -40.50 -13.69 -13.30
N PHE A 323 -39.22 -13.63 -13.67
CA PHE A 323 -38.38 -14.81 -13.83
C PHE A 323 -38.23 -15.60 -12.52
N ILE A 324 -37.94 -14.90 -11.42
CA ILE A 324 -37.82 -15.50 -10.08
C ILE A 324 -39.17 -16.07 -9.63
N ALA A 325 -40.28 -15.36 -9.85
CA ALA A 325 -41.61 -15.81 -9.44
C ALA A 325 -42.03 -17.12 -10.13
N ARG A 326 -41.67 -17.31 -11.41
CA ARG A 326 -41.95 -18.57 -12.12
C ARG A 326 -40.94 -19.69 -11.84
N TRP A 327 -39.80 -19.39 -11.21
CA TRP A 327 -38.72 -20.36 -10.98
C TRP A 327 -39.21 -21.61 -10.24
N LYS A 328 -40.01 -21.44 -9.19
CA LYS A 328 -40.57 -22.54 -8.40
C LYS A 328 -41.38 -23.53 -9.23
N ASN A 329 -42.02 -23.07 -10.31
CA ASN A 329 -42.78 -23.93 -11.22
C ASN A 329 -41.87 -24.60 -12.27
N LEU A 330 -40.74 -23.98 -12.61
CA LEU A 330 -39.79 -24.48 -13.61
C LEU A 330 -38.88 -25.56 -13.04
N SER A 331 -38.38 -25.36 -11.83
CA SER A 331 -37.67 -26.40 -11.08
C SER A 331 -38.04 -26.34 -9.60
N PRO A 332 -38.98 -27.21 -9.16
CA PRO A 332 -39.40 -27.25 -7.76
C PRO A 332 -38.31 -27.75 -6.81
N ASN A 333 -37.38 -28.57 -7.32
CA ASN A 333 -36.38 -29.28 -6.52
C ASN A 333 -34.97 -28.67 -6.63
N ASP A 334 -34.72 -27.77 -7.60
CA ASP A 334 -33.40 -27.15 -7.78
C ASP A 334 -33.37 -25.73 -7.22
N GLY A 335 -32.28 -25.40 -6.54
CA GLY A 335 -31.98 -24.05 -6.05
C GLY A 335 -31.87 -23.01 -7.17
N PHE A 336 -32.09 -21.75 -6.82
CA PHE A 336 -31.94 -20.61 -7.73
C PHE A 336 -30.68 -19.82 -7.39
N ASN A 337 -29.84 -19.49 -8.36
CA ASN A 337 -28.69 -18.61 -8.13
C ASN A 337 -28.46 -17.67 -9.31
N SER A 338 -27.53 -16.73 -9.14
CA SER A 338 -27.24 -15.72 -10.17
C SER A 338 -26.81 -16.32 -11.52
N TYR A 339 -26.16 -17.49 -11.52
CA TYR A 339 -25.74 -18.18 -12.73
C TYR A 339 -26.90 -18.72 -13.57
N ALA A 340 -28.04 -19.04 -12.96
CA ALA A 340 -29.27 -19.36 -13.71
C ALA A 340 -29.73 -18.17 -14.56
N MET A 341 -29.65 -16.95 -14.02
CA MET A 341 -30.01 -15.74 -14.77
C MET A 341 -29.01 -15.48 -15.91
N TYR A 342 -27.71 -15.66 -15.68
CA TYR A 342 -26.70 -15.52 -16.73
C TYR A 342 -26.84 -16.58 -17.83
N ALA A 343 -27.17 -17.82 -17.48
CA ALA A 343 -27.45 -18.89 -18.45
C ALA A 343 -28.68 -18.55 -19.31
N TYR A 344 -29.77 -18.12 -18.67
CA TYR A 344 -31.00 -17.69 -19.36
C TYR A 344 -30.72 -16.54 -20.34
N ASP A 345 -30.03 -15.49 -19.89
CA ASP A 345 -29.67 -14.34 -20.71
C ASP A 345 -28.69 -14.70 -21.84
N SER A 346 -27.80 -15.68 -21.64
CA SER A 346 -26.87 -16.13 -22.67
C SER A 346 -27.60 -16.76 -23.87
N VAL A 347 -28.63 -17.56 -23.62
CA VAL A 347 -29.48 -18.14 -24.68
C VAL A 347 -30.22 -17.04 -25.44
N TRP A 348 -30.80 -16.08 -24.71
CA TRP A 348 -31.48 -14.94 -25.32
C TRP A 348 -30.54 -14.05 -26.15
N LEU A 349 -29.31 -13.83 -25.68
CA LEU A 349 -28.29 -13.10 -26.41
C LEU A 349 -27.99 -13.78 -27.75
N VAL A 350 -27.76 -15.10 -27.74
CA VAL A 350 -27.53 -15.88 -28.98
C VAL A 350 -28.74 -15.81 -29.90
N ALA A 351 -29.96 -15.99 -29.37
CA ALA A 351 -31.18 -15.95 -30.16
C ALA A 351 -31.39 -14.60 -30.85
N ARG A 352 -31.21 -13.49 -30.12
CA ARG A 352 -31.33 -12.14 -30.67
C ARG A 352 -30.21 -11.82 -31.66
N ALA A 353 -28.99 -12.26 -31.39
CA ALA A 353 -27.88 -12.11 -32.33
C ALA A 353 -28.15 -12.89 -33.64
N LEU A 354 -28.71 -14.10 -33.55
CA LEU A 354 -29.11 -14.88 -34.74
C LEU A 354 -30.21 -14.18 -35.53
N ASP A 355 -31.19 -13.57 -34.86
CA ASP A 355 -32.23 -12.81 -35.54
C ASP A 355 -31.66 -11.62 -36.32
N VAL A 356 -30.68 -10.89 -35.76
CA VAL A 356 -29.93 -9.85 -36.48
C VAL A 356 -29.12 -10.45 -37.63
N PHE A 357 -28.41 -11.55 -37.40
CA PHE A 357 -27.62 -12.25 -38.42
C PHE A 357 -28.47 -12.62 -39.64
N PHE A 358 -29.69 -13.12 -39.45
CA PHE A 358 -30.61 -13.45 -40.54
C PHE A 358 -31.30 -12.24 -41.18
N ARG A 359 -31.49 -11.13 -40.44
CA ARG A 359 -32.00 -9.86 -41.01
C ARG A 359 -30.98 -9.22 -41.96
N GLU A 360 -29.69 -9.42 -41.71
CA GLU A 360 -28.60 -9.01 -42.60
C GLU A 360 -28.40 -9.94 -43.82
N ASN A 361 -29.33 -10.87 -44.08
CA ASN A 361 -29.29 -11.84 -45.18
C ASN A 361 -28.07 -12.79 -45.15
N ASN A 362 -27.48 -13.03 -43.97
CA ASN A 362 -26.44 -14.04 -43.83
C ASN A 362 -27.04 -15.46 -43.86
N LYS A 363 -26.25 -16.42 -44.35
CA LYS A 363 -26.60 -17.85 -44.37
C LYS A 363 -25.64 -18.59 -43.44
N ILE A 364 -26.13 -19.66 -42.81
CA ILE A 364 -25.27 -20.54 -42.00
C ILE A 364 -24.65 -21.57 -42.95
N THR A 365 -23.33 -21.58 -43.06
CA THR A 365 -22.61 -22.59 -43.83
C THR A 365 -21.46 -23.20 -43.02
N PHE A 366 -21.16 -24.46 -43.33
CA PHE A 366 -20.10 -25.22 -42.67
C PHE A 366 -19.19 -25.82 -43.72
N SER A 367 -17.87 -25.74 -43.50
CA SER A 367 -16.87 -26.38 -44.35
C SER A 367 -16.02 -27.35 -43.56
N ASN A 368 -15.47 -28.36 -44.25
CA ASN A 368 -14.50 -29.25 -43.65
C ASN A 368 -13.17 -28.50 -43.45
N ASP A 369 -12.51 -28.74 -42.33
CA ASP A 369 -11.18 -28.20 -42.06
C ASP A 369 -10.11 -29.08 -42.74
N PRO A 370 -9.24 -28.52 -43.60
CA PRO A 370 -8.14 -29.29 -44.20
C PRO A 370 -7.10 -29.75 -43.17
N ASN A 371 -6.99 -29.14 -42.00
CA ASN A 371 -6.06 -29.59 -40.96
C ASN A 371 -6.60 -30.79 -40.17
N LEU A 372 -7.93 -31.00 -40.17
CA LEU A 372 -8.61 -32.07 -39.43
C LEU A 372 -8.82 -33.30 -40.33
N HIS A 373 -7.73 -33.90 -40.78
CA HIS A 373 -7.75 -35.13 -41.56
C HIS A 373 -7.76 -36.39 -40.69
N LYS A 374 -8.37 -37.46 -41.21
CA LYS A 374 -8.32 -38.79 -40.60
C LYS A 374 -6.86 -39.26 -40.54
N THR A 375 -6.29 -39.35 -39.35
CA THR A 375 -5.06 -40.11 -39.14
C THR A 375 -5.39 -41.59 -39.26
N ASN A 376 -4.68 -42.31 -40.14
CA ASN A 376 -4.94 -43.74 -40.37
C ASN A 376 -4.92 -44.51 -39.04
N GLY A 377 -6.09 -45.03 -38.62
CA GLY A 377 -6.25 -45.83 -37.41
C GLY A 377 -6.86 -45.14 -36.18
N SER A 378 -7.22 -43.85 -36.24
CA SER A 378 -7.90 -43.19 -35.10
C SER A 378 -9.42 -43.45 -35.08
N THR A 379 -9.96 -43.79 -33.91
CA THR A 379 -11.40 -43.97 -33.67
C THR A 379 -12.17 -42.64 -33.61
N ILE A 380 -11.45 -41.52 -33.39
CA ILE A 380 -12.03 -40.18 -33.30
C ILE A 380 -12.33 -39.66 -34.71
N GLN A 381 -13.61 -39.36 -34.99
CA GLN A 381 -14.05 -38.85 -36.28
C GLN A 381 -13.77 -37.35 -36.42
N LEU A 382 -12.50 -36.93 -36.38
CA LEU A 382 -12.12 -35.52 -36.57
C LEU A 382 -12.64 -34.93 -37.88
N SER A 383 -12.81 -35.76 -38.91
CA SER A 383 -13.41 -35.37 -40.19
C SER A 383 -14.90 -35.01 -40.12
N ALA A 384 -15.59 -35.31 -39.01
CA ALA A 384 -16.97 -34.91 -38.79
C ALA A 384 -17.09 -33.47 -38.23
N LEU A 385 -15.99 -32.90 -37.74
CA LEU A 385 -15.93 -31.52 -37.30
C LEU A 385 -15.88 -30.59 -38.49
N SER A 386 -16.63 -29.50 -38.41
CA SER A 386 -16.75 -28.53 -39.49
C SER A 386 -16.60 -27.11 -38.96
N VAL A 387 -15.83 -26.30 -39.67
CA VAL A 387 -15.64 -24.88 -39.40
C VAL A 387 -16.94 -24.15 -39.70
N PHE A 388 -17.37 -23.28 -38.78
CA PHE A 388 -18.46 -22.36 -39.01
C PHE A 388 -17.95 -21.13 -39.78
N ASN A 389 -18.26 -21.06 -41.07
CA ASN A 389 -17.67 -20.08 -41.99
C ASN A 389 -17.97 -18.63 -41.58
N GLU A 390 -19.18 -18.37 -41.10
CA GLU A 390 -19.62 -17.05 -40.69
C GLU A 390 -19.33 -16.74 -39.21
N GLY A 391 -18.55 -17.59 -38.53
CA GLY A 391 -18.24 -17.51 -37.11
C GLY A 391 -17.70 -16.16 -36.63
N GLU A 392 -16.69 -15.62 -37.32
CA GLU A 392 -16.11 -14.31 -36.97
C GLU A 392 -17.14 -13.18 -37.11
N LYS A 393 -17.96 -13.22 -38.17
CA LYS A 393 -19.03 -12.24 -38.38
C LYS A 393 -20.10 -12.37 -37.30
N PHE A 394 -20.48 -13.59 -36.95
CA PHE A 394 -21.45 -13.84 -35.89
C PHE A 394 -20.94 -13.37 -34.53
N MET A 395 -19.65 -13.60 -34.22
CA MET A 395 -19.01 -13.05 -33.03
C MET A 395 -19.07 -11.52 -32.98
N LYS A 396 -18.79 -10.83 -34.10
CA LYS A 396 -18.91 -9.37 -34.19
C LYS A 396 -20.33 -8.88 -33.93
N ILE A 397 -21.34 -9.59 -34.42
CA ILE A 397 -22.75 -9.28 -34.14
C ILE A 397 -23.03 -9.43 -32.64
N ILE A 398 -22.62 -10.54 -32.02
CA ILE A 398 -22.79 -10.79 -30.58
C ILE A 398 -22.16 -9.66 -29.74
N LEU A 399 -20.92 -9.27 -30.06
CA LEU A 399 -20.22 -8.17 -29.38
C LEU A 399 -20.91 -6.81 -29.58
N GLY A 400 -21.55 -6.60 -30.73
CA GLY A 400 -22.33 -5.39 -31.03
C GLY A 400 -23.72 -5.35 -30.41
N MET A 401 -24.18 -6.44 -29.76
CA MET A 401 -25.50 -6.49 -29.16
C MET A 401 -25.61 -5.55 -27.96
N ASN A 402 -26.72 -4.81 -27.91
CA ASN A 402 -27.09 -3.98 -26.78
C ASN A 402 -28.55 -4.25 -26.44
N HIS A 403 -28.78 -4.95 -25.33
CA HIS A 403 -30.12 -5.26 -24.88
C HIS A 403 -30.18 -5.41 -23.36
N THR A 404 -31.39 -5.44 -22.82
CA THR A 404 -31.63 -5.71 -21.39
C THR A 404 -32.21 -7.11 -21.24
N GLY A 405 -31.57 -7.90 -20.39
CA GLY A 405 -32.02 -9.23 -19.96
C GLY A 405 -32.46 -9.24 -18.49
N VAL A 406 -32.59 -10.44 -17.93
CA VAL A 406 -32.92 -10.69 -16.52
C VAL A 406 -31.85 -10.10 -15.59
N THR A 407 -30.58 -10.15 -15.99
CA THR A 407 -29.43 -9.64 -15.23
C THR A 407 -29.19 -8.13 -15.38
N GLY A 408 -29.99 -7.44 -16.21
CA GLY A 408 -29.83 -6.02 -16.54
C GLY A 408 -29.27 -5.78 -17.95
N PRO A 409 -28.68 -4.60 -18.23
CA PRO A 409 -28.09 -4.29 -19.54
C PRO A 409 -26.92 -5.22 -19.86
N ILE A 410 -26.94 -5.80 -21.06
CA ILE A 410 -25.93 -6.69 -21.61
C ILE A 410 -25.26 -5.95 -22.77
N GLN A 411 -24.01 -5.56 -22.53
CA GLN A 411 -23.10 -4.89 -23.44
C GLN A 411 -21.69 -5.37 -23.13
N PHE A 412 -20.82 -5.41 -24.15
CA PHE A 412 -19.46 -5.91 -24.02
C PHE A 412 -18.43 -4.81 -24.32
N ASP A 413 -17.31 -4.87 -23.61
CA ASP A 413 -16.14 -4.03 -23.87
C ASP A 413 -15.21 -4.65 -24.93
N SER A 414 -14.07 -3.99 -25.19
CA SER A 414 -13.06 -4.48 -26.13
C SER A 414 -12.42 -5.81 -25.73
N ASP A 415 -12.43 -6.13 -24.44
CA ASP A 415 -11.86 -7.36 -23.86
C ASP A 415 -12.90 -8.48 -23.76
N ARG A 416 -14.07 -8.28 -24.38
CA ARG A 416 -15.17 -9.25 -24.46
C ARG A 416 -15.75 -9.58 -23.07
N ASN A 417 -15.67 -8.63 -22.14
CA ASN A 417 -16.28 -8.68 -20.81
C ASN A 417 -17.49 -7.76 -20.72
N ARG A 418 -18.36 -7.97 -19.73
CA ARG A 418 -19.51 -7.09 -19.50
C ARG A 418 -19.07 -5.70 -19.06
N VAL A 419 -19.72 -4.68 -19.64
CA VAL A 419 -19.55 -3.28 -19.24
C VAL A 419 -20.19 -3.03 -17.88
N ASN A 420 -19.61 -2.10 -17.11
CA ASN A 420 -20.07 -1.70 -15.77
C ASN A 420 -20.15 -2.87 -14.76
N PRO A 421 -19.02 -3.58 -14.51
CA PRO A 421 -18.97 -4.64 -13.51
C PRO A 421 -19.28 -4.08 -12.11
N ALA A 422 -20.15 -4.78 -11.40
CA ALA A 422 -20.56 -4.41 -10.05
C ALA A 422 -20.82 -5.65 -9.19
N TYR A 423 -20.60 -5.49 -7.88
CA TYR A 423 -20.77 -6.53 -6.87
C TYR A 423 -21.56 -5.99 -5.68
N GLU A 424 -22.36 -6.84 -5.06
CA GLU A 424 -22.94 -6.60 -3.74
C GLU A 424 -21.95 -7.08 -2.68
N VAL A 425 -21.74 -6.25 -1.66
CA VAL A 425 -20.99 -6.62 -0.47
C VAL A 425 -21.99 -7.12 0.56
N LEU A 426 -21.88 -8.40 0.91
CA LEU A 426 -22.77 -9.09 1.83
C LEU A 426 -22.03 -9.38 3.14
N ASN A 427 -22.76 -9.34 4.24
CA ASN A 427 -22.30 -9.79 5.54
C ASN A 427 -23.25 -10.89 6.04
N LEU A 428 -22.71 -12.04 6.42
CA LEU A 428 -23.50 -13.18 6.87
C LEU A 428 -23.78 -13.03 8.36
N GLU A 429 -25.05 -12.90 8.72
CA GLU A 429 -25.51 -12.62 10.08
C GLU A 429 -26.76 -13.44 10.42
N GLY A 430 -26.71 -14.20 11.52
CA GLY A 430 -27.86 -14.86 12.13
C GLY A 430 -28.64 -15.75 11.17
N THR A 431 -29.67 -15.18 10.55
CA THR A 431 -30.64 -15.85 9.68
C THR A 431 -30.27 -15.84 8.19
N GLY A 432 -29.23 -15.12 7.76
CA GLY A 432 -28.82 -15.13 6.36
C GLY A 432 -27.89 -14.00 5.91
N PRO A 433 -27.75 -13.79 4.58
CA PRO A 433 -26.93 -12.73 4.03
C PRO A 433 -27.63 -11.37 4.12
N ARG A 434 -26.94 -10.37 4.68
CA ARG A 434 -27.36 -8.96 4.69
C ARG A 434 -26.48 -8.12 3.78
N THR A 435 -27.08 -7.39 2.84
CA THR A 435 -26.33 -6.44 1.99
C THR A 435 -25.85 -5.25 2.82
N VAL A 436 -24.54 -5.03 2.85
CA VAL A 436 -23.90 -3.89 3.53
C VAL A 436 -23.48 -2.78 2.57
N GLY A 437 -23.51 -3.05 1.26
CA GLY A 437 -23.32 -2.06 0.22
C GLY A 437 -23.00 -2.70 -1.12
N TYR A 438 -22.42 -1.90 -2.01
CA TYR A 438 -22.11 -2.25 -3.38
C TYR A 438 -20.69 -1.82 -3.71
N TRP A 439 -20.11 -2.46 -4.72
CA TRP A 439 -18.89 -2.04 -5.36
C TRP A 439 -19.12 -1.94 -6.86
N SER A 440 -18.55 -0.93 -7.52
CA SER A 440 -18.44 -0.90 -8.98
C SER A 440 -17.10 -0.30 -9.38
N ASN A 441 -16.60 -0.63 -10.58
CA ASN A 441 -15.39 -0.01 -11.10
C ASN A 441 -15.51 1.52 -11.30
N HIS A 442 -16.74 2.04 -11.33
CA HIS A 442 -17.06 3.46 -11.54
C HIS A 442 -17.05 4.27 -10.23
N SER A 443 -17.52 3.68 -9.13
CA SER A 443 -17.73 4.37 -7.84
C SER A 443 -16.89 3.85 -6.68
N GLY A 444 -16.26 2.68 -6.82
CA GLY A 444 -15.74 1.93 -5.67
C GLY A 444 -16.88 1.51 -4.73
N LEU A 445 -16.60 1.46 -3.42
CA LEU A 445 -17.55 1.04 -2.38
C LEU A 445 -18.62 2.11 -2.12
N SER A 446 -19.89 1.74 -2.15
CA SER A 446 -21.02 2.66 -1.99
C SER A 446 -22.22 1.96 -1.37
N VAL A 447 -23.02 2.69 -0.58
CA VAL A 447 -24.35 2.24 -0.12
C VAL A 447 -25.46 2.51 -1.14
N VAL A 448 -25.17 3.32 -2.15
CA VAL A 448 -26.10 3.65 -3.25
C VAL A 448 -25.91 2.65 -4.39
N HIS A 449 -27.02 2.22 -4.97
CA HIS A 449 -27.06 1.33 -6.13
C HIS A 449 -26.20 1.86 -7.31
N PRO A 450 -25.39 0.99 -7.97
CA PRO A 450 -24.47 1.38 -9.03
C PRO A 450 -25.11 2.16 -10.19
N GLU A 451 -26.32 1.81 -10.62
CA GLU A 451 -27.00 2.46 -11.75
C GLU A 451 -27.28 3.94 -11.54
N THR A 452 -27.47 4.37 -10.29
CA THR A 452 -27.68 5.79 -9.97
C THR A 452 -26.40 6.60 -10.16
N LEU A 453 -25.24 5.94 -10.00
CA LEU A 453 -23.92 6.58 -10.02
C LEU A 453 -23.31 6.65 -11.42
N TYR A 454 -23.71 5.78 -12.35
CA TYR A 454 -23.24 5.82 -13.74
C TYR A 454 -23.62 7.11 -14.48
N SER A 455 -24.65 7.82 -14.01
CA SER A 455 -25.04 9.15 -14.53
C SER A 455 -24.08 10.28 -14.13
N LYS A 456 -23.25 10.04 -13.11
CA LYS A 456 -22.30 11.00 -12.53
C LYS A 456 -20.87 10.68 -13.02
N PRO A 457 -19.94 11.65 -12.97
CA PRO A 457 -18.54 11.37 -13.30
C PRO A 457 -17.98 10.27 -12.37
N PRO A 458 -17.13 9.36 -12.88
CA PRO A 458 -16.50 8.31 -12.08
C PRO A 458 -15.75 8.90 -10.88
N ASN A 459 -15.94 8.31 -9.70
CA ASN A 459 -15.29 8.80 -8.48
C ASN A 459 -15.04 7.65 -7.51
N THR A 460 -13.79 7.20 -7.44
CA THR A 460 -13.33 6.10 -6.59
C THR A 460 -12.51 6.57 -5.38
N SER A 461 -12.57 7.87 -5.07
CA SER A 461 -11.80 8.46 -3.96
C SER A 461 -12.21 7.90 -2.60
N THR A 462 -11.23 7.71 -1.72
CA THR A 462 -11.43 7.14 -0.38
C THR A 462 -12.45 7.90 0.46
N ALA A 463 -12.58 9.22 0.27
CA ALA A 463 -13.55 10.06 0.99
C ALA A 463 -15.02 9.75 0.65
N ASN A 464 -15.28 9.16 -0.52
CA ASN A 464 -16.63 8.81 -0.97
C ASN A 464 -16.97 7.34 -0.72
N GLN A 465 -16.01 6.52 -0.32
CA GLN A 465 -16.24 5.11 -0.03
C GLN A 465 -17.03 4.94 1.26
N ARG A 466 -18.16 4.22 1.19
CA ARG A 466 -19.05 3.99 2.33
C ARG A 466 -19.72 2.63 2.25
N LEU A 467 -19.77 1.94 3.39
CA LEU A 467 -20.55 0.71 3.61
C LEU A 467 -21.34 0.84 4.91
N HIS A 468 -22.44 0.10 5.04
CA HIS A 468 -23.12 -0.09 6.31
C HIS A 468 -22.22 -0.87 7.29
N GLY A 469 -22.54 -0.78 8.60
CA GLY A 469 -21.79 -1.48 9.63
C GLY A 469 -21.76 -2.99 9.37
N ILE A 470 -20.60 -3.60 9.62
CA ILE A 470 -20.33 -5.03 9.42
C ILE A 470 -20.16 -5.68 10.80
N ILE A 471 -20.80 -6.81 11.01
CA ILE A 471 -20.58 -7.71 12.14
C ILE A 471 -19.51 -8.72 11.71
N TRP A 472 -18.45 -8.81 12.51
CA TRP A 472 -17.32 -9.70 12.28
C TRP A 472 -17.46 -10.97 13.13
N PRO A 473 -16.68 -12.02 12.83
CA PRO A 473 -16.64 -13.24 13.64
C PRO A 473 -16.41 -12.93 15.13
N GLY A 474 -17.07 -13.69 16.00
CA GLY A 474 -17.15 -13.39 17.44
C GLY A 474 -18.10 -12.24 17.82
N GLU A 475 -19.04 -11.89 16.93
CA GLU A 475 -20.12 -10.91 17.15
C GLU A 475 -19.63 -9.48 17.46
N VAL A 476 -18.45 -9.12 16.94
CA VAL A 476 -17.88 -7.78 17.14
C VAL A 476 -18.28 -6.84 16.00
N THR A 477 -18.62 -5.60 16.33
CA THR A 477 -19.02 -4.57 15.34
C THR A 477 -17.87 -3.65 14.91
N LYS A 478 -16.80 -3.60 15.71
CA LYS A 478 -15.59 -2.85 15.35
C LYS A 478 -14.72 -3.72 14.45
N PRO A 479 -14.18 -3.17 13.34
CA PRO A 479 -13.28 -3.93 12.47
C PRO A 479 -12.10 -4.48 13.27
N PRO A 480 -11.85 -5.80 13.23
CA PRO A 480 -10.72 -6.40 13.91
C PRO A 480 -9.41 -5.79 13.42
N ARG A 481 -8.38 -5.85 14.28
CA ARG A 481 -7.03 -5.39 13.93
C ARG A 481 -6.48 -6.11 12.67
N GLY A 482 -6.93 -7.34 12.43
CA GLY A 482 -6.55 -8.15 11.26
C GLY A 482 -5.18 -8.80 11.38
N TRP A 483 -4.51 -8.69 12.53
CA TRP A 483 -3.25 -9.38 12.79
C TRP A 483 -3.04 -9.60 14.29
N VAL A 484 -2.22 -10.60 14.60
CA VAL A 484 -1.73 -10.92 15.94
C VAL A 484 -0.22 -11.11 15.90
N PHE A 485 0.44 -10.99 17.05
CA PHE A 485 1.81 -11.44 17.16
C PHE A 485 1.86 -12.96 16.97
N PRO A 486 2.80 -13.49 16.18
CA PRO A 486 2.86 -14.92 15.94
C PRO A 486 3.19 -15.65 17.25
N ASN A 487 2.54 -16.79 17.50
CA ASN A 487 2.87 -17.65 18.65
C ASN A 487 4.30 -18.23 18.53
N ASN A 488 4.84 -18.33 17.31
CA ASN A 488 6.24 -18.66 17.00
C ASN A 488 7.06 -17.41 16.64
N GLY A 489 6.64 -16.22 17.07
CA GLY A 489 7.27 -14.98 16.66
C GLY A 489 8.74 -14.96 16.99
N LYS A 490 9.56 -14.80 15.94
CA LYS A 490 10.99 -14.63 16.10
C LYS A 490 11.20 -13.41 17.02
N PRO A 491 11.99 -13.53 18.09
CA PRO A 491 12.25 -12.39 18.95
C PRO A 491 12.93 -11.30 18.13
N LEU A 492 12.55 -10.05 18.38
CA LEU A 492 13.15 -8.89 17.72
C LEU A 492 14.66 -8.88 17.96
N ARG A 493 15.43 -8.85 16.88
CA ARG A 493 16.89 -8.73 16.91
C ARG A 493 17.26 -7.27 17.05
N ILE A 494 17.59 -6.86 18.27
CA ILE A 494 17.92 -5.47 18.58
C ILE A 494 19.43 -5.27 18.48
N GLY A 495 19.86 -4.47 17.51
CA GLY A 495 21.25 -4.05 17.36
C GLY A 495 21.62 -2.98 18.39
N VAL A 496 22.62 -3.26 19.22
CA VAL A 496 23.07 -2.39 20.32
C VAL A 496 24.55 -2.04 20.14
N PRO A 497 24.95 -0.76 20.08
CA PRO A 497 26.34 -0.38 19.85
C PRO A 497 27.25 -0.72 21.03
N ASN A 498 28.26 -1.56 20.79
CA ASN A 498 29.28 -1.92 21.77
C ASN A 498 30.43 -0.91 21.77
N ARG A 499 30.20 0.23 22.41
CA ARG A 499 31.12 1.38 22.43
C ARG A 499 32.09 1.36 23.62
N VAL A 500 33.20 2.08 23.49
CA VAL A 500 34.25 2.21 24.53
C VAL A 500 34.10 3.50 25.34
N SER A 501 33.61 4.56 24.71
CA SER A 501 33.31 5.84 25.36
C SER A 501 31.86 5.92 25.80
N TYR A 502 31.53 6.72 26.81
CA TYR A 502 30.15 6.99 27.27
C TYR A 502 29.34 5.71 27.53
N THR A 503 29.92 4.77 28.28
CA THR A 503 29.34 3.44 28.58
C THR A 503 28.04 3.49 29.40
N ASP A 504 27.75 4.64 30.01
CA ASP A 504 26.52 4.86 30.79
C ASP A 504 25.26 4.92 29.90
N TYR A 505 25.42 5.31 28.63
CA TYR A 505 24.31 5.32 27.67
C TYR A 505 23.98 3.93 27.16
N VAL A 506 25.01 3.19 26.76
CA VAL A 506 24.91 1.80 26.28
C VAL A 506 26.25 1.11 26.51
N SER A 507 26.22 -0.08 27.11
CA SER A 507 27.38 -0.97 27.23
C SER A 507 26.97 -2.44 27.34
N LYS A 508 27.95 -3.32 27.13
CA LYS A 508 27.81 -4.75 27.42
C LYS A 508 27.68 -4.98 28.93
N ASP A 509 26.75 -5.84 29.31
CA ASP A 509 26.61 -6.32 30.68
C ASP A 509 26.91 -7.83 30.80
N LYS A 510 27.24 -8.28 32.01
CA LYS A 510 27.44 -9.70 32.33
C LYS A 510 26.13 -10.40 32.70
N ASN A 511 25.15 -9.64 33.23
CA ASN A 511 23.85 -10.17 33.59
C ASN A 511 22.91 -10.20 32.37
N PRO A 512 21.96 -11.15 32.30
CA PRO A 512 20.89 -11.09 31.30
C PRO A 512 20.11 -9.77 31.41
N PRO A 513 19.79 -9.11 30.27
CA PRO A 513 19.83 -9.65 28.91
C PRO A 513 21.15 -9.42 28.14
N GLY A 514 22.24 -9.08 28.82
CA GLY A 514 23.60 -8.94 28.25
C GLY A 514 23.98 -7.53 27.83
N VAL A 515 23.10 -6.55 28.06
CA VAL A 515 23.27 -5.13 27.76
C VAL A 515 22.73 -4.27 28.90
N ARG A 516 23.30 -3.08 29.09
CA ARG A 516 22.85 -2.08 30.08
C ARG A 516 23.06 -0.65 29.57
N GLY A 517 22.37 0.30 30.18
CA GLY A 517 22.58 1.73 29.98
C GLY A 517 21.29 2.50 29.76
N TYR A 518 21.37 3.82 29.85
CA TYR A 518 20.21 4.71 29.80
C TYR A 518 19.30 4.48 28.58
N CYS A 519 19.86 4.24 27.39
CA CYS A 519 19.06 4.01 26.19
C CYS A 519 18.33 2.67 26.22
N ILE A 520 18.89 1.66 26.88
CA ILE A 520 18.24 0.36 27.08
C ILE A 520 17.08 0.52 28.07
N ASP A 521 17.31 1.22 29.18
CA ASP A 521 16.27 1.43 30.20
C ASP A 521 15.06 2.19 29.63
N VAL A 522 15.28 3.22 28.81
CA VAL A 522 14.21 3.96 28.12
C VAL A 522 13.46 3.05 27.14
N PHE A 523 14.18 2.21 26.39
CA PHE A 523 13.55 1.29 25.44
C PHE A 523 12.71 0.21 26.15
N GLU A 524 13.25 -0.38 27.22
CA GLU A 524 12.56 -1.34 28.07
C GLU A 524 11.29 -0.74 28.68
N ALA A 525 11.38 0.46 29.24
CA ALA A 525 10.21 1.19 29.76
C ALA A 525 9.15 1.45 28.67
N ALA A 526 9.56 1.75 27.43
CA ALA A 526 8.64 1.92 26.32
C ALA A 526 7.95 0.59 25.94
N ILE A 527 8.66 -0.54 26.01
CA ILE A 527 8.07 -1.86 25.77
C ILE A 527 7.10 -2.26 26.88
N GLU A 528 7.39 -1.97 28.14
CA GLU A 528 6.50 -2.27 29.28
C GLU A 528 5.14 -1.56 29.18
N LEU A 529 5.08 -0.41 28.50
CA LEU A 529 3.83 0.32 28.24
C LEU A 529 2.98 -0.29 27.12
N LEU A 530 3.51 -1.25 26.36
CA LEU A 530 2.75 -1.91 25.31
C LEU A 530 1.74 -2.89 25.93
N PRO A 531 0.49 -2.95 25.43
CA PRO A 531 -0.54 -3.85 25.95
C PRO A 531 -0.31 -5.33 25.59
N TYR A 532 0.89 -5.67 25.11
CA TYR A 532 1.25 -7.00 24.62
C TYR A 532 2.74 -7.29 24.85
N PRO A 533 3.11 -8.57 25.04
CA PRO A 533 4.51 -8.97 25.18
C PRO A 533 5.24 -8.86 23.84
N VAL A 534 6.47 -8.34 23.88
CA VAL A 534 7.37 -8.24 22.70
C VAL A 534 8.66 -9.01 23.00
N PRO A 535 8.77 -10.28 22.56
CA PRO A 535 10.01 -11.05 22.67
C PRO A 535 11.13 -10.35 21.91
N ARG A 536 12.31 -10.25 22.52
CA ARG A 536 13.46 -9.52 21.98
C ARG A 536 14.78 -10.12 22.43
N THR A 537 15.78 -10.04 21.56
CA THR A 537 17.16 -10.43 21.84
C THR A 537 18.08 -9.27 21.51
N TYR A 538 19.03 -8.99 22.41
CA TYR A 538 20.00 -7.93 22.23
C TYR A 538 21.27 -8.49 21.59
N ILE A 539 21.69 -7.88 20.49
CA ILE A 539 22.88 -8.26 19.73
C ILE A 539 23.84 -7.07 19.71
N LEU A 540 25.01 -7.27 20.27
CA LEU A 540 26.05 -6.25 20.31
C LEU A 540 26.69 -6.02 18.93
N TYR A 541 26.81 -4.76 18.53
CA TYR A 541 27.41 -4.35 17.28
C TYR A 541 28.72 -3.59 17.51
N GLY A 542 29.81 -4.09 16.93
CA GLY A 542 31.17 -3.54 17.08
C GLY A 542 32.10 -4.44 17.89
N ASP A 543 33.40 -4.14 17.83
CA ASP A 543 34.47 -4.95 18.41
C ASP A 543 34.73 -4.69 19.91
N GLY A 544 34.08 -3.67 20.49
CA GLY A 544 34.29 -3.23 21.87
C GLY A 544 35.68 -2.64 22.13
N LYS A 545 36.48 -2.39 21.08
CA LYS A 545 37.81 -1.75 21.15
C LYS A 545 37.78 -0.34 20.60
N ARG A 546 36.87 -0.06 19.66
CA ARG A 546 36.60 1.27 19.10
C ARG A 546 35.10 1.53 19.08
N ASN A 547 34.71 2.81 19.08
CA ASN A 547 33.31 3.15 18.92
C ASN A 547 32.82 2.70 17.52
N PRO A 548 31.69 1.98 17.44
CA PRO A 548 31.15 1.52 16.17
C PRO A 548 30.62 2.68 15.31
N SER A 549 30.60 2.49 13.99
CA SER A 549 29.97 3.45 13.06
C SER A 549 28.46 3.29 13.10
N TYR A 550 27.75 4.37 13.45
CA TYR A 550 26.28 4.39 13.43
C TYR A 550 25.70 4.34 12.02
N ASP A 551 26.42 4.81 11.00
CA ASP A 551 25.95 4.66 9.62
C ASP A 551 25.93 3.19 9.21
N ASN A 552 26.94 2.42 9.62
CA ASN A 552 26.97 0.98 9.35
C ASN A 552 25.94 0.24 10.18
N LEU A 553 25.76 0.57 11.46
CA LEU A 553 24.70 -0.02 12.29
C LEU A 553 23.31 0.19 11.68
N VAL A 554 23.04 1.40 11.15
CA VAL A 554 21.78 1.68 10.45
C VAL A 554 21.68 0.86 9.15
N ASN A 555 22.77 0.69 8.42
CA ASN A 555 22.78 -0.16 7.23
C ASN A 555 22.50 -1.64 7.56
N GLU A 556 22.91 -2.15 8.72
CA GLU A 556 22.55 -3.50 9.17
C GLU A 556 21.04 -3.66 9.41
N VAL A 557 20.35 -2.58 9.82
CA VAL A 557 18.88 -2.57 9.92
C VAL A 557 18.26 -2.61 8.51
N VAL A 558 18.80 -1.84 7.57
CA VAL A 558 18.35 -1.85 6.16
C VAL A 558 18.57 -3.23 5.50
N ALA A 559 19.65 -3.92 5.87
CA ALA A 559 19.98 -5.25 5.37
C ALA A 559 19.19 -6.39 6.04
N ASP A 560 18.24 -6.07 6.93
CA ASP A 560 17.42 -7.05 7.68
C ASP A 560 18.25 -7.99 8.58
N ASN A 561 19.45 -7.56 8.99
CA ASN A 561 20.28 -8.26 9.97
C ASN A 561 19.84 -7.94 11.40
N PHE A 562 19.37 -6.72 11.63
CA PHE A 562 18.68 -6.29 12.85
C PHE A 562 17.30 -5.75 12.51
N ASP A 563 16.32 -6.01 13.37
CA ASP A 563 14.96 -5.52 13.17
C ASP A 563 14.83 -4.07 13.70
N VAL A 564 15.59 -3.74 14.75
CA VAL A 564 15.62 -2.41 15.40
C VAL A 564 17.05 -2.14 15.89
N ALA A 565 17.49 -0.87 15.89
CA ALA A 565 18.72 -0.46 16.55
C ALA A 565 18.41 0.48 17.75
N VAL A 566 19.01 0.21 18.91
CA VAL A 566 18.79 0.98 20.14
C VAL A 566 20.12 1.52 20.65
N GLY A 567 20.17 2.84 20.85
CA GLY A 567 21.32 3.56 21.40
C GLY A 567 21.18 5.08 21.26
N ASP A 568 22.25 5.82 21.53
CA ASP A 568 22.33 7.28 21.35
C ASP A 568 22.55 7.66 19.87
N ILE A 569 21.70 7.12 19.01
CA ILE A 569 21.80 7.29 17.56
C ILE A 569 21.22 8.65 17.17
N THR A 570 22.09 9.56 16.71
CA THR A 570 21.65 10.88 16.24
C THR A 570 20.82 10.76 14.96
N ILE A 571 19.66 11.42 14.97
CA ILE A 571 18.79 11.54 13.80
C ILE A 571 19.40 12.57 12.85
N VAL A 572 19.81 12.13 11.66
CA VAL A 572 20.37 12.98 10.60
C VAL A 572 19.67 12.70 9.27
N THR A 573 19.56 13.72 8.41
CA THR A 573 18.81 13.68 7.14
C THR A 573 19.22 12.54 6.21
N ASN A 574 20.47 12.09 6.26
CA ASN A 574 20.91 10.97 5.42
C ASN A 574 20.33 9.63 5.88
N ARG A 575 20.23 9.41 7.20
CA ARG A 575 19.71 8.15 7.78
C ARG A 575 18.20 8.03 7.61
N THR A 576 17.47 9.14 7.71
CA THR A 576 16.00 9.17 7.55
C THR A 576 15.51 8.81 6.15
N ARG A 577 16.41 8.68 5.16
CA ARG A 577 16.05 8.23 3.81
C ARG A 577 15.93 6.71 3.70
N TYR A 578 16.56 5.98 4.62
CA TYR A 578 16.68 4.52 4.56
C TYR A 578 15.98 3.82 5.72
N VAL A 579 15.86 4.49 6.87
CA VAL A 579 15.18 3.95 8.06
C VAL A 579 14.25 4.99 8.69
N ASP A 580 13.20 4.49 9.33
CA ASP A 580 12.30 5.30 10.16
C ASP A 580 12.86 5.45 11.58
N PHE A 581 12.68 6.63 12.17
CA PHE A 581 13.10 6.95 13.55
C PHE A 581 11.90 7.18 14.46
N THR A 582 12.08 6.90 15.75
CA THR A 582 11.15 7.34 16.79
C THR A 582 11.24 8.86 16.99
N GLN A 583 10.33 9.42 17.78
CA GLN A 583 10.52 10.78 18.27
C GLN A 583 11.78 10.84 19.17
N PRO A 584 12.55 11.95 19.12
CA PRO A 584 13.73 12.09 19.95
C PRO A 584 13.34 12.08 21.43
N PHE A 585 13.96 11.20 22.21
CA PHE A 585 13.74 11.10 23.66
C PHE A 585 14.70 11.96 24.47
N ILE A 586 15.74 12.51 23.84
CA ILE A 586 16.70 13.44 24.44
C ILE A 586 17.03 14.55 23.43
N GLU A 587 16.99 15.80 23.87
CA GLU A 587 17.41 16.93 23.04
C GLU A 587 18.93 16.98 22.95
N SER A 588 19.47 17.17 21.74
CA SER A 588 20.91 17.35 21.52
C SER A 588 21.24 18.83 21.38
N GLY A 589 22.25 19.29 22.12
CA GLY A 589 22.78 20.66 22.07
C GLY A 589 24.31 20.65 21.93
N LEU A 590 24.84 21.54 21.09
CA LEU A 590 26.28 21.73 20.96
C LEU A 590 26.80 22.61 22.11
N VAL A 591 27.67 22.05 22.94
CA VAL A 591 28.34 22.76 24.04
C VAL A 591 29.85 22.67 23.85
N VAL A 592 30.55 23.79 24.06
CA VAL A 592 32.02 23.84 24.03
C VAL A 592 32.53 23.72 25.46
N VAL A 593 33.36 22.71 25.71
CA VAL A 593 34.04 22.52 27.00
C VAL A 593 35.47 23.02 26.86
N ALA A 594 35.85 24.01 27.68
CA ALA A 594 37.21 24.57 27.69
C ALA A 594 37.80 24.52 29.12
N PRO A 595 39.08 24.14 29.28
CA PRO A 595 39.72 24.11 30.59
C PRO A 595 39.95 25.54 31.11
N VAL A 596 39.44 25.82 32.30
CA VAL A 596 39.69 27.10 32.98
C VAL A 596 40.97 26.99 33.79
N LYS A 597 41.93 27.89 33.56
CA LYS A 597 43.14 28.04 34.39
C LYS A 597 42.99 29.26 35.29
N GLU A 598 43.09 29.10 36.60
CA GLU A 598 43.05 30.22 37.55
C GLU A 598 44.38 31.00 37.56
N ALA A 599 44.29 32.34 37.58
CA ALA A 599 45.46 33.22 37.65
C ALA A 599 45.90 33.40 39.11
N LYS A 600 47.14 32.99 39.45
CA LYS A 600 47.70 33.17 40.80
C LYS A 600 48.18 34.61 41.01
N SER A 601 47.59 35.32 41.97
CA SER A 601 48.08 36.63 42.43
C SER A 601 49.30 36.48 43.34
N SER A 602 50.38 37.21 43.08
CA SER A 602 51.60 37.21 43.91
C SER A 602 51.61 38.38 44.89
N PRO A 603 52.01 38.19 46.17
CA PRO A 603 52.14 39.27 47.16
C PRO A 603 53.10 40.40 46.75
N TRP A 604 54.07 40.14 45.86
CA TRP A 604 55.05 41.12 45.40
C TRP A 604 54.57 41.97 44.21
N SER A 605 53.30 41.86 43.83
CA SER A 605 52.74 42.58 42.69
C SER A 605 52.81 44.11 42.85
N PHE A 606 52.94 44.63 44.09
CA PHE A 606 53.07 46.07 44.36
C PHE A 606 54.44 46.69 43.97
N LEU A 607 55.48 45.87 43.74
CA LEU A 607 56.80 46.34 43.29
C LEU A 607 56.93 46.37 41.76
N LYS A 608 56.10 45.59 41.05
CA LYS A 608 56.09 45.55 39.59
C LYS A 608 55.90 46.90 38.86
N PRO A 609 55.19 47.91 39.41
CA PRO A 609 54.90 49.17 38.69
C PRO A 609 56.14 49.94 38.23
N PHE A 610 57.24 49.85 38.96
CA PHE A 610 58.53 50.44 38.58
C PHE A 610 59.59 49.36 38.43
N THR A 611 60.51 49.55 37.49
CA THR A 611 61.68 48.69 37.35
C THR A 611 62.60 48.86 38.56
N ILE A 612 63.41 47.85 38.84
CA ILE A 612 64.44 47.92 39.89
C ILE A 612 65.38 49.11 39.65
N GLU A 613 65.68 49.41 38.38
CA GLU A 613 66.46 50.58 37.96
C GLU A 613 65.78 51.90 38.37
N MET A 614 64.47 52.06 38.15
CA MET A 614 63.74 53.26 38.57
C MET A 614 63.72 53.44 40.09
N TRP A 615 63.59 52.34 40.85
CA TRP A 615 63.71 52.39 42.31
C TRP A 615 65.09 52.85 42.76
N ALA A 616 66.16 52.35 42.12
CA ALA A 616 67.52 52.74 42.42
C ALA A 616 67.79 54.22 42.08
N VAL A 617 67.35 54.70 40.91
CA VAL A 617 67.48 56.10 40.48
C VAL A 617 66.73 57.02 41.44
N THR A 618 65.51 56.64 41.85
CA THR A 618 64.71 57.41 42.82
C THR A 618 65.43 57.51 44.17
N GLY A 619 65.99 56.40 44.67
CA GLY A 619 66.78 56.41 45.90
C GLY A 619 68.04 57.28 45.82
N ALA A 620 68.78 57.20 44.71
CA ALA A 620 69.98 58.01 44.47
C ALA A 620 69.65 59.51 44.36
N PHE A 621 68.55 59.86 43.68
CA PHE A 621 68.08 61.23 43.57
C PHE A 621 67.78 61.85 44.94
N PHE A 622 67.07 61.13 45.82
CA PHE A 622 66.79 61.61 47.17
C PHE A 622 68.07 61.81 47.99
N LEU A 623 69.05 60.91 47.90
CA LEU A 623 70.35 61.09 48.57
C LEU A 623 71.11 62.32 48.08
N PHE A 624 71.09 62.58 46.76
CA PHE A 624 71.72 63.76 46.16
C PHE A 624 71.06 65.06 46.65
N VAL A 625 69.74 65.13 46.65
CA VAL A 625 69.01 66.30 47.17
C VAL A 625 69.28 66.48 48.67
N GLY A 626 69.29 65.39 49.45
CA GLY A 626 69.65 65.42 50.87
C GLY A 626 71.05 66.00 51.12
N ALA A 627 72.03 65.64 50.29
CA ALA A 627 73.39 66.18 50.35
C ALA A 627 73.45 67.66 49.94
N MET A 628 72.70 68.08 48.92
CA MET A 628 72.62 69.49 48.50
C MET A 628 72.03 70.38 49.61
N VAL A 629 70.93 69.94 50.22
CA VAL A 629 70.29 70.66 51.35
C VAL A 629 71.24 70.74 52.53
N TRP A 630 71.92 69.64 52.84
CA TRP A 630 72.95 69.61 53.87
C TRP A 630 74.05 70.65 53.60
N ILE A 631 74.59 70.76 52.38
CA ILE A 631 75.62 71.76 52.02
C ILE A 631 75.10 73.19 52.21
N LEU A 632 73.87 73.48 51.76
CA LEU A 632 73.28 74.82 51.83
C LEU A 632 73.00 75.25 53.27
N GLU A 633 72.43 74.37 54.09
CA GLU A 633 72.11 74.69 55.48
C GLU A 633 73.33 74.63 56.41
N HIS A 634 74.35 73.83 56.08
CA HIS A 634 75.57 73.71 56.87
C HIS A 634 76.30 75.06 57.06
N ARG A 635 76.11 76.00 56.13
CA ARG A 635 76.72 77.34 56.22
C ARG A 635 76.03 78.22 57.28
N PHE A 636 74.73 78.07 57.51
CA PHE A 636 73.93 79.00 58.32
C PHE A 636 73.43 78.42 59.66
N ASN A 637 73.08 77.13 59.71
CA ASN A 637 72.51 76.50 60.90
C ASN A 637 73.60 75.81 61.75
N GLN A 638 73.67 76.17 63.04
CA GLN A 638 74.66 75.58 63.96
C GLN A 638 74.39 74.09 64.25
N GLU A 639 73.15 73.63 64.11
CA GLU A 639 72.76 72.21 64.31
C GLU A 639 73.36 71.25 63.27
N PHE A 640 73.84 71.76 62.13
CA PHE A 640 74.43 70.97 61.06
C PHE A 640 75.97 70.83 61.15
N ARG A 641 76.59 71.35 62.23
CA ARG A 641 78.03 71.24 62.49
C ARG A 641 78.34 70.12 63.50
N GLY A 642 79.29 69.25 63.19
CA GLY A 642 79.67 68.12 64.04
C GLY A 642 80.62 67.14 63.35
N PRO A 643 81.07 66.07 64.03
CA PRO A 643 81.96 65.07 63.45
C PRO A 643 81.30 64.33 62.26
N PRO A 644 82.08 63.84 61.27
CA PRO A 644 81.58 63.36 59.98
C PRO A 644 80.53 62.23 60.08
N ARG A 645 80.62 61.38 61.12
CA ARG A 645 79.63 60.32 61.36
C ARG A 645 78.24 60.86 61.70
N ARG A 646 78.16 61.97 62.44
CA ARG A 646 76.89 62.61 62.80
C ARG A 646 76.26 63.26 61.57
N GLN A 647 77.09 63.84 60.69
CA GLN A 647 76.65 64.47 59.44
C GLN A 647 76.01 63.48 58.46
N LEU A 648 76.59 62.28 58.30
CA LEU A 648 75.99 61.22 57.47
C LEU A 648 74.60 60.81 57.99
N ILE A 649 74.44 60.66 59.30
CA ILE A 649 73.15 60.33 59.91
C ILE A 649 72.15 61.47 59.68
N THR A 650 72.57 62.74 59.80
CA THR A 650 71.72 63.88 59.50
C THR A 650 71.27 63.91 58.04
N ILE A 651 72.14 63.55 57.09
CA ILE A 651 71.76 63.45 55.65
C ILE A 651 70.71 62.35 55.45
N PHE A 652 70.91 61.14 55.99
CA PHE A 652 69.93 60.06 55.86
C PHE A 652 68.60 60.37 56.58
N TRP A 653 68.66 61.06 57.73
CA TRP A 653 67.48 61.53 58.43
C TRP A 653 66.74 62.62 57.64
N LEU A 654 67.46 63.52 56.97
CA LEU A 654 66.86 64.53 56.10
C LEU A 654 66.21 63.89 54.86
N VAL A 655 66.77 62.78 54.37
CA VAL A 655 66.18 61.98 53.28
C VAL A 655 64.89 61.29 53.70
N SER A 656 64.78 60.79 54.94
CA SER A 656 63.53 60.20 55.41
C SER A 656 62.42 61.25 55.60
N GLN A 657 62.79 62.50 55.93
CA GLN A 657 61.87 63.63 56.00
C GLN A 657 61.27 64.00 54.63
N PHE A 658 61.80 63.54 53.49
CA PHE A 658 61.15 63.76 52.19
C PHE A 658 59.80 63.03 52.06
N TRP A 659 59.63 61.90 52.75
CA TRP A 659 58.37 61.17 52.75
C TRP A 659 57.36 61.74 53.76
N THR A 660 57.85 62.50 54.75
CA THR A 660 57.06 63.16 55.79
C THR A 660 57.71 64.50 56.15
N PRO A 661 57.44 65.61 55.43
CA PRO A 661 58.14 66.87 55.64
C PRO A 661 57.80 67.50 57.01
N SER A 662 58.83 67.85 57.77
CA SER A 662 58.72 68.64 59.02
C SER A 662 58.98 70.13 58.78
N LEU A 663 58.44 70.99 59.66
CA LEU A 663 58.39 72.45 59.53
C LEU A 663 59.76 73.17 59.61
N SER A 664 60.87 72.45 59.77
CA SER A 664 62.19 73.04 60.05
C SER A 664 63.00 73.43 58.82
N LEU A 665 62.52 73.13 57.60
CA LEU A 665 63.19 73.49 56.33
C LEU A 665 62.64 74.81 55.75
N PRO A 666 63.42 75.56 54.96
CA PRO A 666 62.94 76.76 54.29
C PRO A 666 61.77 76.44 53.35
N LEU A 667 60.72 77.27 53.40
CA LEU A 667 59.43 77.05 52.73
C LEU A 667 59.56 76.70 51.24
N ASN A 668 60.46 77.36 50.51
CA ASN A 668 60.68 77.13 49.07
C ASN A 668 61.21 75.72 48.76
N LEU A 669 62.01 75.16 49.66
CA LEU A 669 62.56 73.81 49.52
C LEU A 669 61.47 72.76 49.83
N ILE A 670 60.64 73.00 50.85
CA ILE A 670 59.49 72.15 51.18
C ILE A 670 58.53 72.04 49.99
N VAL A 671 58.24 73.16 49.30
CA VAL A 671 57.35 73.17 48.13
C VAL A 671 57.90 72.34 46.97
N LEU A 672 59.20 72.46 46.66
CA LEU A 672 59.85 71.68 45.59
C LEU A 672 59.84 70.17 45.91
N LEU A 673 60.11 69.80 47.16
CA LEU A 673 60.14 68.42 47.61
C LEU A 673 58.75 67.77 47.61
N LEU A 674 57.73 68.50 48.07
CA LEU A 674 56.34 68.08 47.98
C LEU A 674 55.93 67.84 46.52
N PHE A 675 56.33 68.71 45.59
CA PHE A 675 56.02 68.55 44.17
C PHE A 675 56.64 67.27 43.57
N ILE A 676 57.91 66.97 43.88
CA ILE A 676 58.60 65.77 43.37
C ILE A 676 57.98 64.49 43.95
N VAL A 677 57.75 64.46 45.27
CA VAL A 677 57.20 63.27 45.96
C VAL A 677 55.77 62.99 45.53
N THR A 678 54.94 64.04 45.40
CA THR A 678 53.57 63.89 44.89
C THR A 678 53.53 63.46 43.42
N GLY A 679 54.45 63.96 42.59
CA GLY A 679 54.62 63.51 41.20
C GLY A 679 54.96 62.02 41.08
N LEU A 680 55.96 61.55 41.84
CA LEU A 680 56.36 60.14 41.86
C LEU A 680 55.27 59.22 42.42
N ALA A 681 54.57 59.65 43.47
CA ALA A 681 53.45 58.89 44.05
C ALA A 681 52.28 58.79 43.07
N SER A 682 51.94 59.89 42.39
CA SER A 682 50.90 59.93 41.36
C SER A 682 51.22 58.99 40.19
N GLN A 683 52.46 58.99 39.71
CA GLN A 683 52.90 58.12 38.61
C GLN A 683 52.88 56.64 39.00
N ARG A 684 53.24 56.31 40.26
CA ARG A 684 53.14 54.95 40.81
C ARG A 684 51.68 54.47 40.87
N CYS A 685 50.77 55.32 41.35
CA CYS A 685 49.34 55.01 41.42
C CYS A 685 48.74 54.78 40.03
N SER A 686 49.08 55.61 39.04
CA SER A 686 48.59 55.44 37.67
C SER A 686 49.05 54.13 37.03
N SER A 687 50.29 53.70 37.28
CA SER A 687 50.82 52.43 36.75
C SER A 687 50.16 51.19 37.39
N LEU A 688 49.83 51.26 38.69
CA LEU A 688 49.07 50.21 39.38
C LEU A 688 47.65 50.06 38.82
N ILE A 689 46.98 51.19 38.55
CA ILE A 689 45.63 51.19 37.98
C ILE A 689 45.64 50.68 36.53
N GLY A 690 46.64 51.05 35.73
CA GLY A 690 46.76 50.61 34.34
C GLY A 690 46.99 49.11 34.15
N ARG A 691 47.43 48.38 35.19
CA ARG A 691 47.65 46.92 35.16
C ARG A 691 46.55 46.08 35.78
N THR A 692 45.59 46.73 36.46
CA THR A 692 44.42 46.06 37.04
C THR A 692 43.22 46.05 36.10
N ARG A 693 43.27 46.85 35.03
CA ARG A 693 42.50 46.65 33.79
C ARG A 693 43.26 45.73 32.85
#